data_AF-A0A1Y1QGV0-F1
#
_entry.id   AF-A0A1Y1QGV0-F1
#
_cell.length_a   1.000
_cell.length_b   1.000
_cell.length_c   1.000
_cell.angle_alpha   90.00
_cell.angle_beta   90.00
_cell.angle_gamma   90.00
#
_symmetry.space_group_name_H-M   'P 1'
#
loop_
_entity.id
_entity.type
_entity.pdbx_description
1 polymer ?
#
loop_
_entity_poly.entity_id
_entity_poly.type
_entity_poly.pdbx_seq_one_letter_code
_entity_poly.pdbx_strand_id
1 'polypeptide(L)'
;MNGFKFSLLALAVAAATFSMNANAGGVSDIKPIGRYAHGANVTLKSSGKIDTIAGKAEIVAYDKTTKRLFVVNAVDGAIDVLNITNPASPELVGSIDIKNSITGFYNGSPNSVAAYNGLIAVAVEAETNQNAGVIAFYDAADLSFKKSVTAGALPDMVIFTPDGKKVVSANEGEPNSTYTTDPEGSISIVDLSAGLDSATVTNVGFGAFDKPTLVAKGVRIFGLNATAAQDIEPEYITVSKDSKTAWATLQENNAIAEIDLVSATVKGIYPLGTKDHSLAANSLDASDKDSATTLKEWPVKGFYLPDAISNLHVNGKTYVLTANEGDSRDYSGYSEEKRVKDLTLDVTAFPTGAILKQDANLGRLKTTKANGDTDGDGDFDVIHAFGARSFSVWDTSTLTDTNNTPTFDSGNQFETKILEGSTFSNLFNADGLANTKDARSDDKGVEPEAVTVGKVGSKYYAFVGLERIGGIMIYDVTTPTAPTFVKYVNNRNTSAAFSDANETLLVSPLGVGAVPVLDALHSSDVGDISPEGVTFIAAEDSPNNTPLLVAAHELSGTTTIFQINSSEVDAGGITAQASAGTVENMKVESAGAYTTGKPANTAFEFGVTSYKVTGLTAGQKITMTLTMPSAIPANSKLYKITSTGYTEISEAIINGNTVSFEIKDGGSLDADGLENREILDPVGIGTTTTTNNGGGGSLPLFGLLALLLLPLVRRFK
;
A
#
# COMPACT_ATOMS: atom_id res chain seq x y z
N MET A 1 16.44 51.55 -51.87
CA MET A 1 15.16 51.66 -52.60
C MET A 1 14.86 50.33 -53.26
N ASN A 2 13.58 49.92 -53.19
CA ASN A 2 12.92 48.76 -53.81
C ASN A 2 13.21 47.41 -53.12
N GLY A 3 12.33 46.79 -52.33
CA GLY A 3 10.88 46.91 -52.20
C GLY A 3 10.20 45.72 -52.87
N PHE A 4 9.90 44.66 -52.11
CA PHE A 4 8.90 43.65 -52.49
C PHE A 4 8.15 43.20 -51.23
N LYS A 5 6.85 43.54 -51.21
CA LYS A 5 5.85 43.00 -50.29
C LYS A 5 5.30 41.70 -50.90
N PHE A 6 5.18 40.65 -50.10
CA PHE A 6 4.17 39.63 -50.31
C PHE A 6 3.42 39.40 -49.00
N SER A 7 2.13 39.70 -49.07
CA SER A 7 1.11 39.46 -48.06
C SER A 7 0.78 37.96 -48.02
N LEU A 8 0.97 37.30 -46.88
CA LEU A 8 0.35 36.00 -46.61
C LEU A 8 -0.97 36.21 -45.87
N LEU A 9 -2.06 35.91 -46.57
CA LEU A 9 -3.39 35.76 -46.02
C LEU A 9 -3.43 34.39 -45.30
N ALA A 10 -3.31 34.37 -43.98
CA ALA A 10 -3.47 33.14 -43.20
C ALA A 10 -4.97 32.88 -42.99
N LEU A 11 -5.47 31.86 -43.69
CA LEU A 11 -6.81 31.31 -43.52
C LEU A 11 -6.83 30.56 -42.18
N ALA A 12 -7.43 31.16 -41.15
CA ALA A 12 -7.68 30.51 -39.88
C ALA A 12 -8.82 29.49 -40.04
N VAL A 13 -8.47 28.21 -40.22
CA VAL A 13 -9.40 27.10 -39.98
C VAL A 13 -9.36 26.82 -38.49
N ALA A 14 -10.33 27.38 -37.76
CA ALA A 14 -10.60 26.99 -36.39
C ALA A 14 -11.18 25.56 -36.40
N ALA A 15 -10.30 24.56 -36.31
CA ALA A 15 -10.71 23.24 -35.87
C ALA A 15 -11.04 23.35 -34.38
N ALA A 16 -12.33 23.57 -34.08
CA ALA A 16 -12.85 23.38 -32.74
C ALA A 16 -12.73 21.89 -32.41
N THR A 17 -11.61 21.49 -31.81
CA THR A 17 -11.53 20.24 -31.08
C THR A 17 -12.47 20.39 -29.89
N PHE A 18 -13.68 19.86 -30.00
CA PHE A 18 -14.48 19.48 -28.85
C PHE A 18 -13.65 18.44 -28.09
N SER A 19 -12.85 18.91 -27.13
CA SER A 19 -12.42 18.09 -26.02
C SER A 19 -13.69 17.72 -25.28
N MET A 20 -14.29 16.58 -25.62
CA MET A 20 -15.15 15.90 -24.68
C MET A 20 -14.26 15.64 -23.46
N ASN A 21 -14.50 16.37 -22.37
CA ASN A 21 -14.11 15.90 -21.05
C ASN A 21 -14.86 14.59 -20.82
N ALA A 22 -14.31 13.49 -21.36
CA ALA A 22 -14.50 12.20 -20.76
C ALA A 22 -13.96 12.39 -19.35
N ASN A 23 -14.88 12.45 -18.39
CA ASN A 23 -14.56 12.40 -16.97
C ASN A 23 -13.74 11.12 -16.80
N ALA A 24 -12.41 11.18 -16.80
CA ALA A 24 -11.62 9.95 -16.76
C ALA A 24 -11.99 9.24 -15.46
N GLY A 25 -12.54 8.03 -15.59
CA GLY A 25 -13.00 7.21 -14.48
C GLY A 25 -11.98 7.13 -13.35
N GLY A 26 -12.44 6.94 -12.10
CA GLY A 26 -11.54 6.94 -10.95
C GLY A 26 -12.27 7.01 -9.62
N VAL A 27 -11.51 7.06 -8.51
CA VAL A 27 -12.06 7.23 -7.16
C VAL A 27 -12.91 8.50 -7.10
N SER A 28 -14.21 8.33 -6.89
CA SER A 28 -15.17 9.42 -6.70
C SER A 28 -15.37 9.73 -5.22
N ASP A 29 -15.31 8.70 -4.37
CA ASP A 29 -15.38 8.82 -2.93
C ASP A 29 -14.70 7.62 -2.25
N ILE A 30 -14.25 7.82 -1.02
CA ILE A 30 -13.80 6.77 -0.12
C ILE A 30 -14.39 7.07 1.25
N LYS A 31 -15.04 6.06 1.84
CA LYS A 31 -15.75 6.20 3.11
C LYS A 31 -15.54 4.96 3.98
N PRO A 32 -15.40 5.11 5.31
CA PRO A 32 -15.48 3.97 6.21
C PRO A 32 -16.88 3.36 6.10
N ILE A 33 -16.95 2.04 6.00
CA ILE A 33 -18.21 1.29 5.98
C ILE A 33 -18.33 0.32 7.15
N GLY A 34 -17.21 -0.18 7.68
CA GLY A 34 -17.16 -1.08 8.81
C GLY A 34 -15.93 -0.82 9.67
N ARG A 35 -16.03 -1.12 10.96
CA ARG A 35 -14.95 -0.96 11.93
C ARG A 35 -15.08 -2.03 13.01
N TYR A 36 -13.96 -2.60 13.42
CA TYR A 36 -13.87 -3.52 14.54
C TYR A 36 -12.83 -2.99 15.55
N ALA A 37 -13.09 -3.17 16.84
CA ALA A 37 -12.17 -2.82 17.92
C ALA A 37 -11.71 -4.09 18.65
N HIS A 38 -10.40 -4.33 18.64
CA HIS A 38 -9.73 -5.50 19.21
C HIS A 38 -9.50 -5.38 20.73
N GLY A 39 -9.84 -4.22 21.32
CA GLY A 39 -9.48 -3.82 22.69
C GLY A 39 -8.07 -3.21 22.76
N ALA A 40 -7.64 -2.69 23.91
CA ALA A 40 -6.24 -2.32 24.17
C ALA A 40 -5.87 -2.52 25.64
N ASN A 41 -4.57 -2.63 25.92
CA ASN A 41 -4.03 -2.60 27.28
C ASN A 41 -3.41 -1.23 27.53
N VAL A 42 -3.93 -0.52 28.54
CA VAL A 42 -3.44 0.81 28.92
C VAL A 42 -2.57 0.69 30.17
N THR A 43 -1.34 1.19 30.10
CA THR A 43 -0.46 1.33 31.26
C THR A 43 -0.51 2.77 31.76
N LEU A 44 -0.54 2.98 33.08
CA LEU A 44 -0.56 4.31 33.70
C LEU A 44 0.77 4.61 34.40
N LYS A 45 1.26 5.85 34.28
CA LYS A 45 2.37 6.39 35.08
C LYS A 45 1.97 6.40 36.56
N SER A 46 2.96 6.44 37.47
CA SER A 46 2.71 6.62 38.91
C SER A 46 1.94 7.90 39.25
N SER A 47 1.89 8.87 38.33
CA SER A 47 1.09 10.09 38.40
C SER A 47 -0.39 9.91 38.04
N GLY A 48 -0.84 8.71 37.66
CA GLY A 48 -2.20 8.44 37.18
C GLY A 48 -2.47 8.89 35.73
N LYS A 49 -1.43 9.29 34.99
CA LYS A 49 -1.50 9.64 33.56
C LYS A 49 -1.34 8.38 32.70
N ILE A 50 -1.84 8.38 31.47
CA ILE A 50 -1.53 7.32 30.50
C ILE A 50 -0.01 7.34 30.25
N ASP A 51 0.64 6.19 30.37
CA ASP A 51 2.05 6.01 30.08
C ASP A 51 2.24 5.59 28.63
N THR A 52 1.63 4.46 28.29
CA THR A 52 1.61 3.85 26.97
C THR A 52 0.26 3.14 26.76
N ILE A 53 -0.26 3.22 25.54
CA ILE A 53 -1.26 2.27 25.05
C ILE A 53 -0.45 1.23 24.28
N ALA A 54 -0.49 -0.03 24.71
CA ALA A 54 0.08 -1.08 23.88
C ALA A 54 -0.91 -1.37 22.76
N GLY A 55 -0.50 -1.11 21.52
CA GLY A 55 -1.37 -1.17 20.36
C GLY A 55 -1.85 -2.59 20.07
N LYS A 56 -3.05 -2.71 19.49
CA LYS A 56 -3.56 -3.95 18.89
C LYS A 56 -3.88 -3.64 17.44
N ALA A 57 -3.86 -4.63 16.55
CA ALA A 57 -4.10 -4.41 15.12
C ALA A 57 -2.98 -3.61 14.43
N GLU A 58 -1.84 -4.29 14.23
CA GLU A 58 -0.69 -3.80 13.47
C GLU A 58 -0.84 -4.17 11.99
N ILE A 59 -0.60 -5.44 11.63
CA ILE A 59 -0.66 -5.94 10.26
C ILE A 59 -1.98 -6.66 9.97
N VAL A 60 -2.57 -6.39 8.80
CA VAL A 60 -3.80 -7.03 8.32
C VAL A 60 -3.62 -7.73 6.97
N ALA A 61 -4.06 -8.99 6.90
CA ALA A 61 -4.15 -9.76 5.67
C ALA A 61 -5.58 -10.20 5.37
N TYR A 62 -5.90 -10.36 4.08
CA TYR A 62 -7.21 -10.81 3.62
C TYR A 62 -7.12 -12.15 2.89
N ASP A 63 -7.93 -13.12 3.30
CA ASP A 63 -8.16 -14.33 2.52
C ASP A 63 -9.49 -14.26 1.76
N LYS A 64 -9.41 -14.22 0.43
CA LYS A 64 -10.58 -14.14 -0.44
C LYS A 64 -11.46 -15.40 -0.46
N THR A 65 -10.90 -16.55 -0.13
CA THR A 65 -11.64 -17.82 -0.13
C THR A 65 -12.62 -17.88 1.02
N THR A 66 -12.17 -17.50 2.21
CA THR A 66 -12.95 -17.51 3.45
C THR A 66 -13.64 -16.17 3.73
N LYS A 67 -13.26 -15.10 3.01
CA LYS A 67 -13.71 -13.72 3.23
C LYS A 67 -13.41 -13.23 4.64
N ARG A 68 -12.22 -13.57 5.14
CA ARG A 68 -11.77 -13.23 6.49
C ARG A 68 -10.55 -12.31 6.44
N LEU A 69 -10.52 -11.36 7.36
CA LEU A 69 -9.34 -10.61 7.71
C LEU A 69 -8.61 -11.31 8.87
N PHE A 70 -7.29 -11.31 8.80
CA PHE A 70 -6.38 -11.81 9.81
C PHE A 70 -5.56 -10.62 10.29
N VAL A 71 -5.65 -10.29 11.57
CA VAL A 71 -5.13 -9.05 12.13
C VAL A 71 -4.17 -9.39 13.27
N VAL A 72 -2.94 -8.90 13.18
CA VAL A 72 -1.94 -9.08 14.24
C VAL A 72 -2.38 -8.37 15.52
N ASN A 73 -2.36 -9.11 16.61
CA ASN A 73 -2.60 -8.63 17.96
C ASN A 73 -1.40 -9.08 18.81
N ALA A 74 -0.29 -8.37 18.68
CA ALA A 74 0.98 -8.67 19.34
C ALA A 74 0.83 -8.66 20.87
N VAL A 75 0.03 -7.73 21.41
CA VAL A 75 -0.27 -7.63 22.85
C VAL A 75 -0.84 -8.93 23.42
N ASP A 76 -1.81 -9.54 22.74
CA ASP A 76 -2.36 -10.83 23.16
C ASP A 76 -1.52 -12.02 22.67
N GLY A 77 -0.56 -11.79 21.76
CA GLY A 77 0.23 -12.81 21.09
C GLY A 77 -0.63 -13.70 20.20
N ALA A 78 -1.52 -13.08 19.43
CA ALA A 78 -2.55 -13.76 18.66
C ALA A 78 -2.78 -13.10 17.29
N ILE A 79 -3.46 -13.81 16.41
CA ILE A 79 -4.03 -13.25 15.19
C ILE A 79 -5.55 -13.25 15.32
N ASP A 80 -6.17 -12.08 15.40
CA ASP A 80 -7.62 -11.96 15.42
C ASP A 80 -8.20 -12.18 14.02
N VAL A 81 -9.32 -12.90 13.95
CA VAL A 81 -9.93 -13.31 12.69
C VAL A 81 -11.32 -12.69 12.55
N LEU A 82 -11.45 -11.74 11.63
CA LEU A 82 -12.70 -11.04 11.36
C LEU A 82 -13.37 -11.59 10.09
N ASN A 83 -14.62 -12.04 10.18
CA ASN A 83 -15.45 -12.32 9.02
C ASN A 83 -15.98 -11.01 8.44
N ILE A 84 -15.73 -10.79 7.14
CA ILE A 84 -16.16 -9.59 6.43
C ILE A 84 -17.12 -9.90 5.28
N THR A 85 -17.81 -11.05 5.30
CA THR A 85 -18.87 -11.36 4.32
C THR A 85 -19.86 -10.21 4.16
N ASN A 86 -20.15 -9.49 5.25
CA ASN A 86 -20.67 -8.13 5.22
C ASN A 86 -19.59 -7.14 5.66
N PRO A 87 -18.91 -6.42 4.74
CA PRO A 87 -17.80 -5.53 5.09
C PRO A 87 -18.25 -4.29 5.87
N ALA A 88 -19.56 -3.99 5.91
CA ALA A 88 -20.09 -2.92 6.75
C ALA A 88 -20.28 -3.32 8.22
N SER A 89 -20.12 -4.59 8.55
CA SER A 89 -20.28 -5.14 9.91
C SER A 89 -19.28 -6.28 10.11
N PRO A 90 -17.97 -5.96 10.23
CA PRO A 90 -16.96 -6.98 10.51
C PRO A 90 -17.23 -7.66 11.85
N GLU A 91 -17.13 -9.00 11.89
CA GLU A 91 -17.43 -9.82 13.07
C GLU A 91 -16.22 -10.66 13.45
N LEU A 92 -15.76 -10.60 14.70
CA LEU A 92 -14.75 -11.54 15.21
C LEU A 92 -15.33 -12.96 15.26
N VAL A 93 -14.70 -13.88 14.55
CA VAL A 93 -15.12 -15.30 14.48
C VAL A 93 -14.15 -16.25 15.18
N GLY A 94 -13.00 -15.76 15.62
CA GLY A 94 -12.01 -16.50 16.39
C GLY A 94 -10.67 -15.78 16.40
N SER A 95 -9.69 -16.37 17.06
CA SER A 95 -8.31 -15.91 17.05
C SER A 95 -7.36 -17.12 16.97
N ILE A 96 -6.24 -16.95 16.28
CA ILE A 96 -5.14 -17.92 16.28
C ILE A 96 -4.26 -17.62 17.48
N ASP A 97 -4.16 -18.57 18.41
CA ASP A 97 -3.31 -18.47 19.59
C ASP A 97 -1.87 -18.89 19.24
N ILE A 98 -1.02 -17.89 18.96
CA ILE A 98 0.37 -18.14 18.56
C ILE A 98 1.17 -18.72 19.72
N LYS A 99 1.01 -18.14 20.92
CA LYS A 99 1.69 -18.56 22.15
C LYS A 99 1.55 -20.05 22.43
N ASN A 100 0.36 -20.62 22.23
CA ASN A 100 0.12 -22.02 22.57
C ASN A 100 0.18 -22.99 21.38
N SER A 101 0.24 -22.50 20.13
CA SER A 101 0.23 -23.36 18.94
C SER A 101 1.63 -23.80 18.50
N ILE A 102 2.68 -23.07 18.86
CA ILE A 102 4.05 -23.33 18.41
C ILE A 102 4.92 -23.79 19.59
N THR A 103 5.43 -25.02 19.54
CA THR A 103 6.33 -25.53 20.58
C THR A 103 7.64 -24.75 20.60
N GLY A 104 8.02 -24.21 21.76
CA GLY A 104 9.28 -23.47 21.95
C GLY A 104 9.19 -21.97 21.68
N PHE A 105 8.01 -21.46 21.31
CA PHE A 105 7.75 -20.05 21.02
C PHE A 105 6.63 -19.49 21.93
N TYR A 106 6.57 -19.98 23.18
CA TYR A 106 5.46 -19.72 24.09
C TYR A 106 5.27 -18.24 24.43
N ASN A 107 6.34 -17.44 24.36
CA ASN A 107 6.30 -15.98 24.52
C ASN A 107 6.75 -15.22 23.26
N GLY A 108 6.83 -15.88 22.10
CA GLY A 108 7.12 -15.19 20.83
C GLY A 108 5.90 -14.37 20.37
N SER A 109 6.13 -13.13 19.92
CA SER A 109 5.09 -12.26 19.38
C SER A 109 4.90 -12.49 17.87
N PRO A 110 3.67 -12.47 17.34
CA PRO A 110 3.46 -12.32 15.91
C PRO A 110 3.72 -10.87 15.49
N ASN A 111 4.55 -10.65 14.47
CA ASN A 111 4.84 -9.31 13.94
C ASN A 111 4.07 -9.06 12.63
N SER A 112 3.90 -10.10 11.80
CA SER A 112 3.20 -9.96 10.52
C SER A 112 2.40 -11.20 10.13
N VAL A 113 1.39 -10.98 9.30
CA VAL A 113 0.52 -12.03 8.78
C VAL A 113 0.29 -11.84 7.28
N ALA A 114 0.27 -12.94 6.54
CA ALA A 114 -0.10 -12.99 5.14
C ALA A 114 -1.08 -14.14 4.87
N ALA A 115 -1.90 -13.99 3.83
CA ALA A 115 -2.89 -14.97 3.44
C ALA A 115 -2.83 -15.28 1.94
N TYR A 116 -2.96 -16.56 1.58
CA TYR A 116 -3.04 -16.99 0.19
C TYR A 116 -3.88 -18.26 0.05
N ASN A 117 -5.03 -18.15 -0.63
CA ASN A 117 -5.91 -19.27 -0.99
C ASN A 117 -6.17 -20.27 0.14
N GLY A 118 -6.57 -19.75 1.31
CA GLY A 118 -6.91 -20.56 2.48
C GLY A 118 -5.73 -20.96 3.37
N LEU A 119 -4.50 -20.56 3.03
CA LEU A 119 -3.32 -20.75 3.87
C LEU A 119 -2.89 -19.41 4.48
N ILE A 120 -2.63 -19.40 5.78
CA ILE A 120 -2.12 -18.24 6.51
C ILE A 120 -0.67 -18.48 6.87
N ALA A 121 0.19 -17.49 6.68
CA ALA A 121 1.57 -17.47 7.15
C ALA A 121 1.73 -16.33 8.16
N VAL A 122 2.39 -16.59 9.28
CA VAL A 122 2.63 -15.64 10.37
C VAL A 122 4.12 -15.59 10.65
N ALA A 123 4.71 -14.41 10.62
CA ALA A 123 6.06 -14.17 11.12
C ALA A 123 6.00 -14.04 12.65
N VAL A 124 6.78 -14.87 13.35
CA VAL A 124 6.78 -14.95 14.81
C VAL A 124 8.21 -14.83 15.32
N GLU A 125 8.45 -13.83 16.15
CA GLU A 125 9.75 -13.62 16.80
C GLU A 125 10.01 -14.67 17.89
N ALA A 126 11.28 -14.88 18.22
CA ALA A 126 11.66 -15.69 19.37
C ALA A 126 11.54 -14.88 20.66
N GLU A 127 11.42 -15.53 21.82
CA GLU A 127 11.36 -14.85 23.14
C GLU A 127 12.57 -13.95 23.43
N THR A 128 13.68 -14.20 22.73
CA THR A 128 14.82 -13.28 22.65
C THR A 128 14.94 -12.90 21.19
N ASN A 129 14.67 -11.63 20.86
CA ASN A 129 14.56 -11.14 19.48
C ASN A 129 15.80 -11.43 18.64
N GLN A 130 16.98 -11.51 19.28
CA GLN A 130 18.25 -11.83 18.62
C GLN A 130 18.38 -13.31 18.19
N ASN A 131 17.49 -14.20 18.63
CA ASN A 131 17.45 -15.59 18.19
C ASN A 131 16.58 -15.74 16.94
N ALA A 132 16.81 -16.81 16.17
CA ALA A 132 16.00 -17.14 15.01
C ALA A 132 14.51 -17.34 15.39
N GLY A 133 13.63 -16.63 14.68
CA GLY A 133 12.18 -16.77 14.75
C GLY A 133 11.65 -17.93 13.90
N VAL A 134 10.34 -17.91 13.64
CA VAL A 134 9.68 -18.88 12.75
C VAL A 134 8.65 -18.23 11.84
N ILE A 135 8.40 -18.86 10.69
CA ILE A 135 7.19 -18.66 9.91
C ILE A 135 6.23 -19.80 10.22
N ALA A 136 5.09 -19.48 10.82
CA ALA A 136 4.05 -20.42 11.22
C ALA A 136 2.87 -20.41 10.24
N PHE A 137 2.35 -21.59 9.93
CA PHE A 137 1.32 -21.80 8.92
C PHE A 137 0.03 -22.35 9.54
N TYR A 138 -1.11 -21.77 9.14
CA TYR A 138 -2.44 -22.12 9.65
C TYR A 138 -3.45 -22.27 8.52
N ASP A 139 -4.51 -23.04 8.76
CA ASP A 139 -5.70 -23.06 7.92
C ASP A 139 -6.51 -21.77 8.10
N ALA A 140 -6.92 -21.12 7.01
CA ALA A 140 -7.78 -19.94 7.11
C ALA A 140 -9.21 -20.29 7.55
N ALA A 141 -9.69 -21.52 7.28
CA ALA A 141 -11.08 -21.90 7.51
C ALA A 141 -11.32 -22.40 8.94
N ASP A 142 -10.46 -23.27 9.46
CA ASP A 142 -10.59 -23.84 10.81
C ASP A 142 -9.56 -23.33 11.83
N LEU A 143 -8.64 -22.45 11.41
CA LEU A 143 -7.61 -21.82 12.24
C LEU A 143 -6.59 -22.81 12.82
N SER A 144 -6.57 -24.06 12.34
CA SER A 144 -5.65 -25.07 12.84
C SER A 144 -4.21 -24.80 12.41
N PHE A 145 -3.28 -24.95 13.35
CA PHE A 145 -1.86 -24.99 13.07
C PHE A 145 -1.54 -26.16 12.13
N LYS A 146 -0.74 -25.88 11.10
CA LYS A 146 -0.28 -26.87 10.13
C LYS A 146 1.18 -27.21 10.31
N LYS A 147 2.04 -26.19 10.31
CA LYS A 147 3.51 -26.34 10.31
C LYS A 147 4.16 -25.03 10.70
N SER A 148 5.37 -25.08 11.26
CA SER A 148 6.27 -23.94 11.31
C SER A 148 7.62 -24.29 10.71
N VAL A 149 8.33 -23.28 10.24
CA VAL A 149 9.70 -23.41 9.72
C VAL A 149 10.56 -22.29 10.33
N THR A 150 11.83 -22.57 10.57
CA THR A 150 12.78 -21.58 11.13
C THR A 150 13.02 -20.43 10.15
N ALA A 151 13.00 -19.20 10.65
CA ALA A 151 13.30 -17.97 9.93
C ALA A 151 14.66 -17.39 10.38
N GLY A 152 14.97 -16.14 10.00
CA GLY A 152 16.08 -15.36 10.56
C GLY A 152 15.75 -14.82 11.96
N ALA A 153 16.65 -14.03 12.53
CA ALA A 153 16.38 -13.32 13.78
C ALA A 153 15.38 -12.18 13.55
N LEU A 154 14.41 -12.05 14.46
CA LEU A 154 13.33 -11.06 14.37
C LEU A 154 12.63 -11.02 12.99
N PRO A 155 11.93 -12.09 12.57
CA PRO A 155 11.12 -12.05 11.35
C PRO A 155 10.00 -11.04 11.55
N ASP A 156 10.10 -9.91 10.85
CA ASP A 156 9.21 -8.79 11.06
C ASP A 156 8.04 -8.86 10.07
N MET A 157 8.34 -8.80 8.78
CA MET A 157 7.34 -8.88 7.72
C MET A 157 7.27 -10.26 7.04
N VAL A 158 6.07 -10.70 6.62
CA VAL A 158 5.87 -11.89 5.79
C VAL A 158 4.91 -11.64 4.62
N ILE A 159 5.21 -12.23 3.44
CA ILE A 159 4.37 -12.14 2.25
C ILE A 159 4.44 -13.40 1.38
N PHE A 160 3.32 -13.76 0.74
CA PHE A 160 3.30 -14.79 -0.31
C PHE A 160 3.75 -14.23 -1.65
N THR A 161 4.45 -15.02 -2.47
CA THR A 161 4.61 -14.69 -3.88
C THR A 161 3.25 -14.71 -4.59
N PRO A 162 3.03 -13.91 -5.66
CA PRO A 162 1.73 -13.86 -6.36
C PRO A 162 1.21 -15.22 -6.85
N ASP A 163 2.09 -16.15 -7.16
CA ASP A 163 1.77 -17.53 -7.57
C ASP A 163 1.61 -18.52 -6.40
N GLY A 164 1.77 -18.08 -5.15
CA GLY A 164 1.61 -18.86 -3.93
C GLY A 164 2.67 -19.91 -3.68
N LYS A 165 3.72 -19.97 -4.52
CA LYS A 165 4.74 -21.02 -4.45
C LYS A 165 5.86 -20.73 -3.47
N LYS A 166 5.98 -19.50 -2.98
CA LYS A 166 6.91 -19.16 -1.92
C LYS A 166 6.28 -18.22 -0.90
N VAL A 167 6.82 -18.27 0.31
CA VAL A 167 6.66 -17.23 1.32
C VAL A 167 8.02 -16.57 1.54
N VAL A 168 8.03 -15.25 1.63
CA VAL A 168 9.22 -14.45 1.84
C VAL A 168 9.02 -13.66 3.12
N SER A 169 10.05 -13.60 3.96
CA SER A 169 10.03 -12.80 5.18
C SER A 169 11.32 -12.00 5.32
N ALA A 170 11.16 -10.72 5.68
CA ALA A 170 12.25 -9.87 6.13
C ALA A 170 12.48 -10.16 7.60
N ASN A 171 13.74 -10.35 7.96
CA ASN A 171 14.13 -10.57 9.33
C ASN A 171 15.18 -9.52 9.67
N GLU A 172 14.81 -8.57 10.52
CA GLU A 172 15.60 -7.37 10.80
C GLU A 172 16.96 -7.72 11.38
N GLY A 173 16.99 -8.63 12.34
CA GLY A 173 18.22 -8.94 13.05
C GLY A 173 18.70 -7.79 13.96
N GLU A 174 17.78 -7.04 14.56
CA GLU A 174 18.10 -5.93 15.44
C GLU A 174 19.03 -6.31 16.63
N PRO A 175 19.86 -5.37 17.08
CA PRO A 175 20.65 -5.52 18.30
C PRO A 175 19.77 -5.53 19.55
N ASN A 176 20.28 -6.14 20.62
CA ASN A 176 19.63 -6.01 21.93
C ASN A 176 19.75 -4.56 22.46
N SER A 177 18.90 -4.18 23.41
CA SER A 177 18.86 -2.80 23.97
C SER A 177 20.21 -2.26 24.49
N THR A 178 21.13 -3.14 24.89
CA THR A 178 22.48 -2.76 25.37
C THR A 178 23.56 -2.80 24.29
N TYR A 179 23.20 -3.14 23.04
CA TYR A 179 24.08 -3.24 21.88
C TYR A 179 25.24 -4.23 22.04
N THR A 180 25.03 -5.30 22.83
CA THR A 180 26.02 -6.34 23.12
C THR A 180 25.84 -7.62 22.31
N THR A 181 24.65 -7.82 21.74
CA THR A 181 24.33 -8.93 20.83
C THR A 181 23.59 -8.33 19.66
N ASP A 182 24.16 -8.51 18.48
CA ASP A 182 23.76 -7.88 17.21
C ASP A 182 23.85 -8.96 16.12
N PRO A 183 22.75 -9.69 15.83
CA PRO A 183 22.74 -10.75 14.82
C PRO A 183 22.78 -10.16 13.41
N GLU A 184 22.90 -11.02 12.40
CA GLU A 184 22.82 -10.57 11.00
C GLU A 184 21.36 -10.51 10.56
N GLY A 185 20.96 -9.41 9.92
CA GLY A 185 19.71 -9.33 9.18
C GLY A 185 19.71 -10.26 7.97
N SER A 186 18.52 -10.67 7.53
CA SER A 186 18.39 -11.65 6.43
C SER A 186 17.01 -11.66 5.78
N ILE A 187 16.88 -12.40 4.68
CA ILE A 187 15.60 -12.68 4.02
C ILE A 187 15.34 -14.20 4.06
N SER A 188 14.25 -14.62 4.68
CA SER A 188 13.82 -16.02 4.74
C SER A 188 12.96 -16.34 3.53
N ILE A 189 13.37 -17.29 2.68
CA ILE A 189 12.60 -17.75 1.51
C ILE A 189 12.13 -19.19 1.76
N VAL A 190 10.82 -19.34 1.99
CA VAL A 190 10.16 -20.64 2.16
C VAL A 190 9.60 -21.10 0.82
N ASP A 191 10.13 -22.19 0.27
CA ASP A 191 9.62 -22.79 -0.96
C ASP A 191 8.46 -23.76 -0.65
N LEU A 192 7.29 -23.50 -1.24
CA LEU A 192 6.05 -24.27 -1.11
C LEU A 192 5.68 -25.01 -2.41
N SER A 193 6.56 -25.03 -3.41
CA SER A 193 6.27 -25.61 -4.74
C SER A 193 5.95 -27.11 -4.70
N ALA A 194 6.48 -27.83 -3.71
CA ALA A 194 6.18 -29.24 -3.43
C ALA A 194 5.08 -29.44 -2.36
N GLY A 195 4.38 -28.37 -1.97
CA GLY A 195 3.40 -28.34 -0.90
C GLY A 195 4.02 -28.08 0.48
N LEU A 196 3.18 -27.63 1.43
CA LEU A 196 3.60 -27.19 2.77
C LEU A 196 4.36 -28.27 3.56
N ASP A 197 3.94 -29.53 3.47
CA ASP A 197 4.61 -30.64 4.17
C ASP A 197 6.07 -30.80 3.74
N SER A 198 6.37 -30.49 2.48
CA SER A 198 7.71 -30.55 1.89
C SER A 198 8.40 -29.18 1.86
N ALA A 199 7.87 -28.18 2.58
CA ALA A 199 8.44 -26.84 2.59
C ALA A 199 9.91 -26.83 3.02
N THR A 200 10.73 -26.07 2.29
CA THR A 200 12.16 -25.84 2.57
C THR A 200 12.43 -24.36 2.76
N VAL A 201 13.36 -24.01 3.64
CA VAL A 201 13.75 -22.60 3.88
C VAL A 201 15.17 -22.35 3.42
N THR A 202 15.38 -21.20 2.78
CA THR A 202 16.70 -20.63 2.53
C THR A 202 16.76 -19.24 3.17
N ASN A 203 17.69 -19.04 4.11
CA ASN A 203 17.97 -17.71 4.67
C ASN A 203 19.08 -17.06 3.86
N VAL A 204 18.75 -15.93 3.23
CA VAL A 204 19.66 -15.15 2.40
C VAL A 204 20.17 -13.97 3.23
N GLY A 205 21.45 -14.00 3.61
CA GLY A 205 22.09 -12.93 4.37
C GLY A 205 22.84 -11.92 3.50
N PHE A 206 23.39 -10.90 4.16
CA PHE A 206 24.13 -9.80 3.51
C PHE A 206 25.66 -9.91 3.61
N GLY A 207 26.19 -11.05 4.08
CA GLY A 207 27.63 -11.25 4.29
C GLY A 207 28.51 -11.14 3.03
N ALA A 208 27.92 -11.07 1.83
CA ALA A 208 28.64 -10.81 0.58
C ALA A 208 28.98 -9.32 0.35
N PHE A 209 28.38 -8.41 1.12
CA PHE A 209 28.60 -6.97 1.01
C PHE A 209 29.53 -6.47 2.12
N ASP A 210 30.56 -5.71 1.76
CA ASP A 210 31.49 -5.14 2.74
C ASP A 210 31.11 -3.69 3.11
N LYS A 211 31.30 -3.36 4.39
CA LYS A 211 30.96 -2.05 4.97
C LYS A 211 31.63 -0.87 4.25
N PRO A 212 32.96 -0.87 4.00
CA PRO A 212 33.60 0.24 3.30
C PRO A 212 33.00 0.54 1.92
N THR A 213 32.70 -0.50 1.13
CA THR A 213 32.09 -0.34 -0.19
C THR A 213 30.68 0.23 -0.11
N LEU A 214 29.84 -0.25 0.81
CA LEU A 214 28.47 0.25 0.99
C LEU A 214 28.44 1.71 1.46
N VAL A 215 29.29 2.07 2.43
CA VAL A 215 29.40 3.45 2.92
C VAL A 215 29.85 4.39 1.82
N ALA A 216 30.87 4.01 1.02
CA ALA A 216 31.35 4.82 -0.11
C ALA A 216 30.29 5.04 -1.19
N LYS A 217 29.29 4.15 -1.27
CA LYS A 217 28.16 4.22 -2.21
C LYS A 217 26.98 5.05 -1.70
N GLY A 218 26.96 5.37 -0.40
CA GLY A 218 25.92 6.17 0.24
C GLY A 218 24.93 5.38 1.11
N VAL A 219 25.17 4.08 1.35
CA VAL A 219 24.38 3.31 2.32
C VAL A 219 24.81 3.67 3.74
N ARG A 220 23.86 3.90 4.64
CA ARG A 220 24.16 4.17 6.05
C ARG A 220 24.52 2.85 6.74
N ILE A 221 25.76 2.75 7.22
CA ILE A 221 26.26 1.61 8.01
C ILE A 221 27.04 2.15 9.21
N PHE A 222 26.43 2.18 10.39
CA PHE A 222 26.90 3.04 11.50
C PHE A 222 26.73 2.47 12.92
N GLY A 223 26.13 1.30 13.05
CA GLY A 223 26.01 0.54 14.30
C GLY A 223 27.36 0.20 14.94
N LEU A 224 27.29 -0.01 16.26
CA LEU A 224 28.46 -0.12 17.12
C LEU A 224 29.26 -1.40 16.84
N ASN A 225 30.44 -1.25 16.22
CA ASN A 225 31.32 -2.36 15.84
C ASN A 225 30.69 -3.42 14.91
N ALA A 226 29.60 -3.06 14.22
CA ALA A 226 28.88 -3.96 13.33
C ALA A 226 29.63 -4.17 11.99
N THR A 227 29.59 -5.40 11.50
CA THR A 227 29.80 -5.69 10.06
C THR A 227 28.63 -5.14 9.26
N ALA A 228 28.75 -5.06 7.93
CA ALA A 228 27.61 -4.67 7.09
C ALA A 228 26.40 -5.59 7.27
N ALA A 229 26.61 -6.89 7.45
CA ALA A 229 25.51 -7.85 7.58
C ALA A 229 24.76 -7.75 8.90
N GLN A 230 25.44 -7.35 9.97
CA GLN A 230 24.80 -7.05 11.26
C GLN A 230 24.06 -5.72 11.22
N ASP A 231 24.65 -4.73 10.55
CA ASP A 231 24.06 -3.41 10.46
C ASP A 231 22.87 -3.32 9.48
N ILE A 232 22.63 -4.32 8.65
CA ILE A 232 21.54 -4.27 7.68
C ILE A 232 20.31 -4.89 8.32
N GLU A 233 19.25 -4.09 8.45
CA GLU A 233 17.96 -4.45 9.04
C GLU A 233 16.88 -4.39 7.95
N PRO A 234 16.52 -5.52 7.30
CA PRO A 234 15.39 -5.56 6.37
C PRO A 234 14.07 -5.59 7.12
N GLU A 235 13.13 -4.76 6.69
CA GLU A 235 11.87 -4.53 7.40
C GLU A 235 10.67 -4.95 6.56
N TYR A 236 10.32 -4.19 5.51
CA TYR A 236 9.14 -4.48 4.69
C TYR A 236 9.50 -5.02 3.30
N ILE A 237 8.69 -5.96 2.76
CA ILE A 237 8.96 -6.61 1.47
C ILE A 237 7.80 -6.46 0.48
N THR A 238 8.14 -6.24 -0.80
CA THR A 238 7.17 -6.40 -1.90
C THR A 238 7.69 -7.34 -2.98
N VAL A 239 6.79 -8.08 -3.63
CA VAL A 239 7.15 -9.10 -4.63
C VAL A 239 6.62 -8.72 -6.01
N SER A 240 7.50 -8.82 -7.01
CA SER A 240 7.18 -8.65 -8.42
C SER A 240 6.06 -9.58 -8.90
N LYS A 241 5.25 -9.10 -9.85
CA LYS A 241 4.11 -9.84 -10.43
C LYS A 241 4.45 -11.23 -10.98
N ASP A 242 5.70 -11.45 -11.41
CA ASP A 242 6.14 -12.74 -11.96
C ASP A 242 6.77 -13.69 -10.92
N SER A 243 6.71 -13.32 -9.62
CA SER A 243 7.24 -14.09 -8.49
C SER A 243 8.76 -14.32 -8.50
N LYS A 244 9.55 -13.57 -9.28
CA LYS A 244 11.00 -13.81 -9.40
C LYS A 244 11.87 -12.84 -8.62
N THR A 245 11.38 -11.65 -8.36
CA THR A 245 12.12 -10.59 -7.67
C THR A 245 11.32 -10.07 -6.48
N ALA A 246 12.00 -9.86 -5.36
CA ALA A 246 11.46 -9.11 -4.23
C ALA A 246 12.33 -7.86 -3.99
N TRP A 247 11.72 -6.84 -3.39
CA TRP A 247 12.41 -5.66 -2.89
C TRP A 247 12.11 -5.51 -1.42
N ALA A 248 13.13 -5.27 -0.62
CA ALA A 248 13.01 -5.02 0.81
C ALA A 248 13.51 -3.62 1.15
N THR A 249 12.80 -2.91 2.03
CA THR A 249 13.33 -1.70 2.67
C THR A 249 14.39 -2.06 3.68
N LEU A 250 15.40 -1.20 3.77
CA LEU A 250 16.44 -1.23 4.79
C LEU A 250 16.42 0.16 5.44
N GLN A 251 15.48 0.36 6.37
CA GLN A 251 15.04 1.69 6.80
C GLN A 251 16.19 2.51 7.38
N GLU A 252 16.84 2.02 8.42
CA GLU A 252 17.97 2.66 9.11
C GLU A 252 19.14 2.87 8.15
N ASN A 253 19.29 1.98 7.17
CA ASN A 253 20.34 2.03 6.16
C ASN A 253 20.05 3.00 5.01
N ASN A 254 18.83 3.55 4.94
CA ASN A 254 18.32 4.40 3.87
C ASN A 254 18.54 3.78 2.48
N ALA A 255 18.15 2.52 2.33
CA ALA A 255 18.39 1.74 1.12
C ALA A 255 17.24 0.79 0.79
N ILE A 256 17.26 0.26 -0.44
CA ILE A 256 16.40 -0.85 -0.88
C ILE A 256 17.31 -2.02 -1.29
N ALA A 257 17.04 -3.22 -0.78
CA ALA A 257 17.64 -4.45 -1.27
C ALA A 257 16.78 -5.08 -2.38
N GLU A 258 17.42 -5.57 -3.45
CA GLU A 258 16.76 -6.41 -4.47
C GLU A 258 17.17 -7.86 -4.31
N ILE A 259 16.19 -8.75 -4.24
CA ILE A 259 16.37 -10.19 -4.00
C ILE A 259 15.92 -10.98 -5.22
N ASP A 260 16.79 -11.87 -5.69
CA ASP A 260 16.42 -12.90 -6.66
C ASP A 260 15.78 -14.10 -5.94
N LEU A 261 14.48 -14.32 -6.16
CA LEU A 261 13.73 -15.42 -5.56
C LEU A 261 13.93 -16.76 -6.30
N VAL A 262 14.60 -16.76 -7.45
CA VAL A 262 14.95 -17.97 -8.20
C VAL A 262 16.29 -18.52 -7.74
N SER A 263 17.32 -17.66 -7.65
CA SER A 263 18.64 -18.06 -7.15
C SER A 263 18.78 -17.97 -5.64
N ALA A 264 17.81 -17.38 -4.93
CA ALA A 264 17.85 -17.11 -3.49
C ALA A 264 19.10 -16.31 -3.08
N THR A 265 19.28 -15.14 -3.70
CA THR A 265 20.44 -14.26 -3.48
C THR A 265 20.03 -12.78 -3.47
N VAL A 266 20.66 -11.97 -2.64
CA VAL A 266 20.59 -10.50 -2.76
C VAL A 266 21.41 -10.06 -3.97
N LYS A 267 20.77 -9.39 -4.93
CA LYS A 267 21.41 -8.89 -6.16
C LYS A 267 22.15 -7.58 -5.94
N GLY A 268 21.60 -6.71 -5.09
CA GLY A 268 22.13 -5.37 -4.87
C GLY A 268 21.45 -4.67 -3.71
N ILE A 269 22.14 -3.66 -3.19
CA ILE A 269 21.66 -2.71 -2.19
C ILE A 269 21.78 -1.33 -2.81
N TYR A 270 20.66 -0.61 -2.86
CA TYR A 270 20.54 0.65 -3.59
C TYR A 270 20.25 1.79 -2.61
N PRO A 271 21.22 2.68 -2.33
CA PRO A 271 21.02 3.79 -1.42
C PRO A 271 20.10 4.85 -2.01
N LEU A 272 19.28 5.47 -1.16
CA LEU A 272 18.20 6.37 -1.59
C LEU A 272 18.62 7.84 -1.66
N GLY A 273 19.83 8.18 -1.23
CA GLY A 273 20.28 9.58 -1.16
C GLY A 273 19.51 10.38 -0.10
N THR A 274 19.36 11.70 -0.31
CA THR A 274 18.68 12.60 0.62
C THR A 274 17.76 13.58 -0.09
N LYS A 275 16.70 13.99 0.61
CA LYS A 275 15.81 15.08 0.23
C LYS A 275 16.39 16.42 0.67
N ASP A 276 16.31 17.43 -0.20
CA ASP A 276 16.76 18.78 0.10
C ASP A 276 15.64 19.67 0.63
N HIS A 277 15.63 19.96 1.93
CA HIS A 277 14.59 20.80 2.57
C HIS A 277 14.84 22.31 2.40
N SER A 278 15.89 22.72 1.69
CA SER A 278 16.08 24.13 1.32
C SER A 278 15.29 24.53 0.07
N LEU A 279 14.58 23.57 -0.55
CA LEU A 279 13.73 23.81 -1.71
C LEU A 279 12.29 24.01 -1.26
N ALA A 280 11.60 25.00 -1.83
CA ALA A 280 10.20 25.31 -1.51
C ALA A 280 9.24 24.10 -1.61
N ALA A 281 9.49 23.19 -2.56
CA ALA A 281 8.68 21.97 -2.75
C ALA A 281 8.89 20.92 -1.65
N ASN A 282 9.94 21.06 -0.85
CA ASN A 282 10.35 20.17 0.23
C ASN A 282 10.40 20.91 1.58
N SER A 283 9.88 22.13 1.68
CA SER A 283 9.91 22.88 2.94
C SER A 283 9.18 22.10 4.04
N LEU A 284 9.66 22.21 5.27
CA LEU A 284 9.09 21.49 6.42
C LEU A 284 8.84 22.45 7.57
N ASP A 285 7.97 22.03 8.48
CA ASP A 285 7.89 22.63 9.81
C ASP A 285 8.84 21.89 10.75
N ALA A 286 9.80 22.59 11.33
CA ALA A 286 10.96 22.02 12.04
C ALA A 286 10.90 22.17 13.56
N SER A 287 9.90 22.89 14.08
CA SER A 287 9.85 23.31 15.47
C SER A 287 8.48 23.13 16.06
N ASP A 288 8.41 22.48 17.22
CA ASP A 288 7.25 22.43 18.10
C ASP A 288 7.20 23.62 19.11
N LYS A 289 8.04 24.66 18.88
CA LYS A 289 8.30 25.76 19.83
C LYS A 289 8.26 27.15 19.20
N ASP A 290 7.75 27.29 17.98
CA ASP A 290 7.63 28.59 17.30
C ASP A 290 6.21 29.18 17.33
N SER A 291 5.23 28.42 17.87
CA SER A 291 3.80 28.79 17.92
C SER A 291 3.18 29.01 16.54
N ALA A 292 3.78 28.48 15.49
CA ALA A 292 3.32 28.52 14.11
C ALA A 292 3.26 27.10 13.56
N THR A 293 2.64 26.93 12.40
CA THR A 293 2.70 25.66 11.65
C THR A 293 3.12 25.92 10.21
N THR A 294 4.24 26.62 10.06
CA THR A 294 4.66 27.20 8.78
C THR A 294 5.80 26.40 8.19
N LEU A 295 5.56 25.80 7.02
CA LEU A 295 6.60 25.12 6.25
C LEU A 295 7.62 26.15 5.76
N LYS A 296 8.89 25.98 6.15
CA LYS A 296 10.00 26.87 5.81
C LYS A 296 11.11 26.09 5.11
N GLU A 297 11.87 26.82 4.31
CA GLU A 297 13.08 26.30 3.68
C GLU A 297 14.20 26.28 4.72
N TRP A 298 14.78 25.11 4.95
CA TRP A 298 15.84 24.92 5.94
C TRP A 298 17.08 24.31 5.29
N PRO A 299 18.30 24.66 5.74
CA PRO A 299 19.53 24.04 5.26
C PRO A 299 19.70 22.63 5.88
N VAL A 300 18.76 21.74 5.58
CA VAL A 300 18.62 20.39 6.15
C VAL A 300 18.45 19.40 5.01
N LYS A 301 19.09 18.24 5.14
CA LYS A 301 18.89 17.08 4.26
C LYS A 301 18.09 16.02 5.02
N GLY A 302 16.96 15.56 4.48
CA GLY A 302 16.19 14.46 5.06
C GLY A 302 16.65 13.13 4.45
N PHE A 303 16.95 12.13 5.25
CA PHE A 303 17.02 10.77 4.73
C PHE A 303 15.61 10.25 4.44
N TYR A 304 15.46 9.36 3.46
CA TYR A 304 14.16 8.78 3.13
C TYR A 304 13.69 7.81 4.20
N LEU A 305 14.59 6.91 4.65
CA LEU A 305 14.34 5.94 5.73
C LEU A 305 12.93 5.31 5.61
N PRO A 306 12.67 4.57 4.52
CA PRO A 306 11.34 4.06 4.29
C PRO A 306 11.05 2.82 5.13
N ASP A 307 9.91 2.82 5.82
CA ASP A 307 9.36 1.62 6.45
C ASP A 307 8.67 0.78 5.36
N ALA A 308 7.40 1.08 5.01
CA ALA A 308 6.69 0.21 4.10
C ALA A 308 7.08 0.39 2.62
N ILE A 309 6.93 -0.72 1.86
CA ILE A 309 7.13 -0.77 0.42
C ILE A 309 6.01 -1.52 -0.31
N SER A 310 5.57 -0.95 -1.43
CA SER A 310 4.64 -1.59 -2.37
C SER A 310 5.18 -1.53 -3.80
N ASN A 311 4.58 -2.26 -4.74
CA ASN A 311 4.99 -2.20 -6.14
C ASN A 311 3.83 -1.97 -7.11
N LEU A 312 4.18 -1.36 -8.24
CA LEU A 312 3.28 -1.08 -9.35
C LEU A 312 3.94 -1.52 -10.65
N HIS A 313 3.29 -2.41 -11.39
CA HIS A 313 3.70 -2.75 -12.75
C HIS A 313 2.79 -2.08 -13.78
N VAL A 314 3.33 -1.11 -14.52
CA VAL A 314 2.58 -0.37 -15.55
C VAL A 314 3.47 -0.11 -16.76
N ASN A 315 2.90 -0.24 -17.97
CA ASN A 315 3.60 -0.02 -19.24
C ASN A 315 4.89 -0.85 -19.41
N GLY A 316 4.91 -2.08 -18.87
CA GLY A 316 6.06 -2.99 -18.97
C GLY A 316 7.22 -2.66 -18.03
N LYS A 317 7.06 -1.67 -17.14
CA LYS A 317 8.03 -1.31 -16.11
C LYS A 317 7.47 -1.62 -14.72
N THR A 318 8.36 -1.93 -13.80
CA THR A 318 8.03 -2.08 -12.38
C THR A 318 8.57 -0.87 -11.64
N TYR A 319 7.72 -0.30 -10.80
CA TYR A 319 8.06 0.74 -9.85
C TYR A 319 7.84 0.21 -8.45
N VAL A 320 8.66 0.65 -7.50
CA VAL A 320 8.38 0.47 -6.07
C VAL A 320 8.01 1.81 -5.46
N LEU A 321 7.07 1.79 -4.51
CA LEU A 321 6.61 2.95 -3.78
C LEU A 321 6.98 2.76 -2.32
N THR A 322 7.52 3.79 -1.69
CA THR A 322 7.98 3.74 -0.30
C THR A 322 7.28 4.78 0.56
N ALA A 323 6.93 4.42 1.79
CA ALA A 323 6.46 5.34 2.83
C ALA A 323 7.68 5.79 3.65
N ASN A 324 8.01 7.08 3.63
CA ASN A 324 9.27 7.59 4.14
C ASN A 324 9.12 8.12 5.57
N GLU A 325 8.93 7.18 6.51
CA GLU A 325 8.61 7.43 7.92
C GLU A 325 9.77 8.13 8.65
N GLY A 326 10.88 7.43 8.87
CA GLY A 326 12.05 8.01 9.51
C GLY A 326 12.56 7.33 10.76
N ASP A 327 12.42 6.02 10.96
CA ASP A 327 12.96 5.43 12.19
C ASP A 327 14.48 5.55 12.36
N SER A 328 14.90 5.48 13.61
CA SER A 328 16.25 5.81 14.03
C SER A 328 16.73 4.79 15.04
N ARG A 329 18.04 4.55 15.06
CA ARG A 329 18.63 3.68 16.10
C ARG A 329 18.78 4.42 17.42
N ASP A 330 17.80 4.27 18.32
CA ASP A 330 17.81 4.84 19.67
C ASP A 330 17.68 3.77 20.78
N TYR A 331 18.79 3.09 21.07
CA TYR A 331 18.89 2.08 22.12
C TYR A 331 19.64 2.61 23.35
N SER A 332 19.45 1.95 24.50
CA SER A 332 20.13 2.34 25.75
C SER A 332 21.67 2.27 25.65
N GLY A 333 22.19 1.32 24.86
CA GLY A 333 23.63 1.14 24.61
C GLY A 333 24.19 2.00 23.47
N TYR A 334 23.34 2.46 22.55
CA TYR A 334 23.72 3.27 21.40
C TYR A 334 22.52 4.06 20.90
N SER A 335 22.72 5.35 20.69
CA SER A 335 21.72 6.24 20.10
C SER A 335 22.38 7.04 19.01
N GLU A 336 21.79 7.13 17.82
CA GLU A 336 22.22 8.07 16.78
C GLU A 336 21.54 9.44 16.91
N GLU A 337 20.45 9.53 17.68
CA GLU A 337 19.68 10.76 17.79
C GLU A 337 20.46 11.89 18.47
N LYS A 338 20.28 13.10 17.95
CA LYS A 338 20.71 14.35 18.57
C LYS A 338 19.88 15.51 18.06
N ARG A 339 19.69 16.55 18.88
CA ARG A 339 19.04 17.79 18.42
C ARG A 339 20.04 18.75 17.82
N VAL A 340 19.61 19.56 16.85
CA VAL A 340 20.47 20.55 16.18
C VAL A 340 21.13 21.51 17.16
N LYS A 341 20.44 21.95 18.23
CA LYS A 341 21.04 22.85 19.23
C LYS A 341 22.26 22.26 19.93
N ASP A 342 22.32 20.94 20.03
CA ASP A 342 23.38 20.19 20.71
C ASP A 342 24.50 19.75 19.75
N LEU A 343 24.32 19.87 18.43
CA LEU A 343 25.37 19.63 17.42
C LEU A 343 26.44 20.72 17.51
N THR A 344 27.69 20.42 17.15
CA THR A 344 28.66 21.47 16.77
C THR A 344 28.49 21.67 15.27
N LEU A 345 28.13 22.87 14.82
CA LEU A 345 27.90 23.15 13.40
C LEU A 345 29.14 23.84 12.84
N ASP A 346 29.59 23.41 11.67
CA ASP A 346 30.68 24.09 10.96
C ASP A 346 30.29 25.55 10.67
N VAL A 347 31.22 26.46 10.93
CA VAL A 347 30.98 27.90 10.79
C VAL A 347 30.97 28.35 9.32
N THR A 348 31.57 27.56 8.43
CA THR A 348 31.60 27.85 6.99
C THR A 348 30.32 27.38 6.31
N ALA A 349 29.85 26.17 6.62
CA ALA A 349 28.60 25.60 6.14
C ALA A 349 27.38 26.29 6.77
N PHE A 350 27.46 26.66 8.05
CA PHE A 350 26.36 27.32 8.78
C PHE A 350 26.79 28.65 9.42
N PRO A 351 27.00 29.73 8.63
CA PRO A 351 27.40 31.06 9.15
C PRO A 351 26.41 31.65 10.15
N THR A 352 25.15 31.22 10.08
CA THR A 352 24.05 31.63 10.96
C THR A 352 23.70 30.56 12.01
N GLY A 353 24.61 29.65 12.32
CA GLY A 353 24.37 28.50 13.22
C GLY A 353 23.73 28.86 14.56
N ALA A 354 24.09 30.01 15.16
CA ALA A 354 23.47 30.48 16.40
C ALA A 354 21.96 30.80 16.27
N ILE A 355 21.52 31.24 15.09
CA ILE A 355 20.10 31.46 14.79
C ILE A 355 19.41 30.13 14.50
N LEU A 356 20.04 29.27 13.68
CA LEU A 356 19.50 27.94 13.36
C LEU A 356 19.22 27.12 14.62
N LYS A 357 20.12 27.17 15.61
CA LYS A 357 20.02 26.44 16.88
C LYS A 357 18.96 26.95 17.88
N GLN A 358 18.24 28.03 17.58
CA GLN A 358 17.16 28.48 18.46
C GLN A 358 16.01 27.45 18.45
N ASP A 359 15.38 27.23 19.60
CA ASP A 359 14.30 26.23 19.73
C ASP A 359 13.14 26.52 18.75
N ALA A 360 12.82 27.79 18.48
CA ALA A 360 11.81 28.22 17.51
C ALA A 360 12.24 28.08 16.02
N ASN A 361 13.46 27.60 15.76
CA ASN A 361 13.99 27.31 14.43
C ASN A 361 14.32 25.80 14.34
N LEU A 362 15.57 25.43 14.06
CA LEU A 362 15.97 24.02 13.98
C LEU A 362 16.39 23.44 15.33
N GLY A 363 16.56 24.26 16.38
CA GLY A 363 17.20 23.84 17.63
C GLY A 363 16.59 22.59 18.26
N ARG A 364 15.28 22.39 18.04
CA ARG A 364 14.52 21.24 18.52
C ARG A 364 14.57 20.02 17.60
N LEU A 365 14.77 20.23 16.30
CA LEU A 365 14.75 19.19 15.27
C LEU A 365 15.67 18.03 15.64
N LYS A 366 15.12 16.82 15.69
CA LYS A 366 15.87 15.58 15.83
C LYS A 366 16.62 15.24 14.55
N THR A 367 17.85 14.81 14.71
CA THR A 367 18.81 14.56 13.64
C THR A 367 19.71 13.40 14.00
N THR A 368 20.35 12.79 13.00
CA THR A 368 21.39 11.80 13.24
C THR A 368 22.72 12.48 13.55
N LYS A 369 23.49 11.90 14.48
CA LYS A 369 24.90 12.21 14.70
C LYS A 369 25.84 11.21 14.02
N ALA A 370 25.30 10.17 13.37
CA ALA A 370 26.07 9.16 12.66
C ALA A 370 26.56 9.65 11.28
N ASN A 371 25.91 10.67 10.71
CA ASN A 371 26.28 11.30 9.45
C ASN A 371 26.20 12.83 9.58
N GLY A 372 27.07 13.55 8.87
CA GLY A 372 27.02 15.02 8.79
C GLY A 372 28.37 15.71 8.96
N ASP A 373 29.33 15.03 9.59
CA ASP A 373 30.75 15.39 9.61
C ASP A 373 31.43 14.78 8.38
N THR A 374 31.65 15.59 7.33
CA THR A 374 32.11 15.11 6.02
C THR A 374 33.62 15.15 5.84
N ASP A 375 34.33 15.94 6.65
CA ASP A 375 35.79 16.04 6.62
C ASP A 375 36.50 15.44 7.86
N GLY A 376 35.73 15.02 8.87
CA GLY A 376 36.19 14.26 10.03
C GLY A 376 36.78 15.12 11.14
N ASP A 377 36.48 16.42 11.20
CA ASP A 377 37.03 17.34 12.19
C ASP A 377 36.22 17.44 13.50
N GLY A 378 35.04 16.81 13.53
CA GLY A 378 34.16 16.71 14.68
C GLY A 378 33.09 17.78 14.78
N ASP A 379 32.98 18.69 13.81
CA ASP A 379 31.78 19.49 13.59
C ASP A 379 30.95 18.98 12.40
N PHE A 380 29.76 19.55 12.21
CA PHE A 380 28.79 19.08 11.23
C PHE A 380 28.69 20.06 10.07
N ASP A 381 29.00 19.58 8.88
CA ASP A 381 28.85 20.25 7.58
C ASP A 381 27.42 20.14 7.03
N VAL A 382 26.72 19.07 7.41
CA VAL A 382 25.37 18.76 6.93
C VAL A 382 24.48 18.33 8.09
N ILE A 383 23.31 18.97 8.21
CA ILE A 383 22.26 18.58 9.15
C ILE A 383 21.38 17.53 8.47
N HIS A 384 21.36 16.31 9.02
CA HIS A 384 20.53 15.21 8.51
C HIS A 384 19.33 14.95 9.42
N ALA A 385 18.12 15.22 8.92
CA ALA A 385 16.87 14.87 9.59
C ALA A 385 16.46 13.42 9.29
N PHE A 386 15.68 12.87 10.21
CA PHE A 386 15.05 11.56 10.06
C PHE A 386 13.76 11.67 9.26
N GLY A 387 13.56 10.75 8.32
CA GLY A 387 12.39 10.69 7.46
C GLY A 387 12.33 11.81 6.44
N ALA A 388 11.70 11.52 5.30
CA ALA A 388 11.48 12.52 4.26
C ALA A 388 10.06 13.12 4.33
N ARG A 389 9.19 12.64 5.25
CA ARG A 389 7.81 13.10 5.44
C ARG A 389 6.94 12.99 4.17
N SER A 390 7.25 12.02 3.32
CA SER A 390 6.66 11.85 1.99
C SER A 390 6.41 10.39 1.65
N PHE A 391 5.83 10.15 0.49
CA PHE A 391 6.06 8.91 -0.23
C PHE A 391 6.91 9.16 -1.47
N SER A 392 7.63 8.14 -1.92
CA SER A 392 8.43 8.19 -3.14
C SER A 392 8.06 7.06 -4.09
N VAL A 393 8.32 7.27 -5.39
CA VAL A 393 8.18 6.28 -6.45
C VAL A 393 9.53 6.09 -7.12
N TRP A 394 9.99 4.84 -7.22
CA TRP A 394 11.30 4.48 -7.76
C TRP A 394 11.13 3.57 -8.98
N ASP A 395 11.71 3.93 -10.13
CA ASP A 395 11.79 3.02 -11.27
C ASP A 395 12.91 2.00 -11.01
N THR A 396 12.54 0.73 -10.79
CA THR A 396 13.50 -0.31 -10.40
C THR A 396 14.55 -0.58 -11.46
N SER A 397 14.27 -0.24 -12.73
CA SER A 397 15.23 -0.37 -13.83
C SER A 397 16.32 0.72 -13.84
N THR A 398 16.15 1.77 -13.03
CA THR A 398 17.08 2.90 -12.92
C THR A 398 17.84 2.92 -11.61
N LEU A 399 17.52 2.04 -10.65
CA LEU A 399 18.27 1.92 -9.41
C LEU A 399 19.72 1.52 -9.69
N THR A 400 20.64 2.26 -9.07
CA THR A 400 22.08 2.02 -9.14
C THR A 400 22.63 1.80 -7.75
N ASP A 401 23.83 1.23 -7.67
CA ASP A 401 24.56 1.04 -6.43
C ASP A 401 25.21 2.34 -5.91
N THR A 402 24.70 3.51 -6.31
CA THR A 402 25.06 4.82 -5.77
C THR A 402 23.79 5.60 -5.44
N ASN A 403 23.88 6.72 -4.73
CA ASN A 403 22.72 7.52 -4.34
C ASN A 403 21.74 7.74 -5.49
N ASN A 404 20.51 7.23 -5.32
CA ASN A 404 19.46 7.33 -6.30
C ASN A 404 18.61 8.58 -6.09
N THR A 405 17.85 8.95 -7.11
CA THR A 405 16.80 9.99 -7.02
C THR A 405 15.49 9.34 -7.39
N PRO A 406 14.41 9.55 -6.62
CA PRO A 406 13.13 8.94 -6.96
C PRO A 406 12.60 9.51 -8.28
N THR A 407 11.87 8.67 -9.02
CA THR A 407 11.11 9.07 -10.22
C THR A 407 10.09 10.15 -9.86
N PHE A 408 9.53 10.07 -8.66
CA PHE A 408 8.68 11.09 -8.05
C PHE A 408 8.81 11.04 -6.53
N ASP A 409 8.79 12.19 -5.89
CA ASP A 409 8.60 12.32 -4.45
C ASP A 409 7.48 13.32 -4.18
N SER A 410 6.64 13.06 -3.18
CA SER A 410 5.52 13.96 -2.86
C SER A 410 5.94 15.29 -2.24
N GLY A 411 7.23 15.51 -1.97
CA GLY A 411 7.75 16.71 -1.33
C GLY A 411 7.06 16.95 0.00
N ASN A 412 6.62 18.18 0.22
CA ASN A 412 5.84 18.60 1.39
C ASN A 412 4.32 18.52 1.19
N GLN A 413 3.84 17.75 0.20
CA GLN A 413 2.41 17.72 -0.12
C GLN A 413 1.57 17.18 1.03
N PHE A 414 2.03 16.21 1.82
CA PHE A 414 1.25 15.70 2.95
C PHE A 414 0.92 16.80 3.96
N GLU A 415 1.95 17.47 4.48
CA GLU A 415 1.84 18.61 5.38
C GLU A 415 0.99 19.74 4.76
N THR A 416 1.24 20.07 3.49
CA THR A 416 0.48 21.11 2.78
C THR A 416 -1.01 20.74 2.67
N LYS A 417 -1.35 19.49 2.32
CA LYS A 417 -2.75 19.05 2.18
C LYS A 417 -3.49 18.96 3.51
N ILE A 418 -2.80 18.63 4.59
CA ILE A 418 -3.35 18.70 5.94
C ILE A 418 -3.67 20.15 6.33
N LEU A 419 -2.76 21.09 6.06
CA LEU A 419 -2.97 22.52 6.36
C LEU A 419 -4.06 23.16 5.49
N GLU A 420 -4.14 22.80 4.21
CA GLU A 420 -5.23 23.21 3.31
C GLU A 420 -6.61 22.70 3.79
N GLY A 421 -6.64 21.53 4.45
CA GLY A 421 -7.84 20.92 4.99
C GLY A 421 -8.30 21.56 6.29
N SER A 422 -9.40 22.32 6.27
CA SER A 422 -9.91 23.02 7.46
C SER A 422 -10.29 22.11 8.63
N THR A 423 -10.64 20.85 8.36
CA THR A 423 -11.08 19.90 9.40
C THR A 423 -9.90 19.35 10.20
N PHE A 424 -8.81 18.97 9.53
CA PHE A 424 -7.69 18.22 10.12
C PHE A 424 -6.45 19.08 10.36
N SER A 425 -6.45 20.34 9.96
CA SER A 425 -5.32 21.25 10.24
C SER A 425 -5.03 21.41 11.74
N ASN A 426 -6.01 21.20 12.63
CA ASN A 426 -5.79 21.16 14.08
C ASN A 426 -5.01 19.94 14.57
N LEU A 427 -4.86 18.91 13.74
CA LEU A 427 -4.05 17.72 14.01
C LEU A 427 -2.70 17.76 13.30
N PHE A 428 -2.36 18.87 12.63
CA PHE A 428 -1.09 19.01 11.90
C PHE A 428 0.09 18.59 12.79
N ASN A 429 0.89 17.62 12.33
CA ASN A 429 2.02 17.03 13.05
C ASN A 429 1.71 16.69 14.53
N ALA A 430 0.51 16.18 14.81
CA ALA A 430 0.15 15.65 16.13
C ALA A 430 0.83 14.31 16.40
N ASP A 431 1.03 13.96 17.67
CA ASP A 431 1.75 12.77 18.15
C ASP A 431 0.91 11.48 18.19
N GLY A 432 -0.33 11.52 17.72
CA GLY A 432 -1.22 10.36 17.75
C GLY A 432 -2.03 10.27 19.04
N LEU A 433 -1.38 10.09 20.18
CA LEU A 433 -2.07 9.94 21.47
C LEU A 433 -2.80 11.21 21.89
N ALA A 434 -2.17 12.37 21.72
CA ALA A 434 -2.80 13.66 21.90
C ALA A 434 -3.20 14.24 20.53
N ASN A 435 -4.28 15.02 20.53
CA ASN A 435 -4.66 15.85 19.38
C ASN A 435 -3.88 17.18 19.38
N THR A 436 -2.67 17.20 19.94
CA THR A 436 -1.87 18.42 20.10
C THR A 436 -1.24 18.77 18.77
N LYS A 437 -1.77 19.83 18.16
CA LYS A 437 -1.17 20.43 16.96
C LYS A 437 0.31 20.71 17.20
N ASP A 438 1.13 20.41 16.19
CA ASP A 438 2.55 20.76 16.10
C ASP A 438 3.49 19.96 17.03
N ALA A 439 2.98 18.93 17.72
CA ALA A 439 3.74 18.17 18.71
C ALA A 439 4.92 17.35 18.13
N ARG A 440 4.93 17.08 16.83
CA ARG A 440 5.94 16.26 16.12
C ARG A 440 6.70 17.02 15.04
N SER A 441 6.50 18.34 14.90
CA SER A 441 7.21 19.12 13.87
C SER A 441 8.72 19.14 14.08
N ASP A 442 9.21 19.02 15.31
CA ASP A 442 10.64 18.87 15.59
C ASP A 442 11.16 17.42 15.46
N ASP A 443 10.34 16.49 15.00
CA ASP A 443 10.70 15.08 14.86
C ASP A 443 10.42 14.58 13.43
N LYS A 444 9.75 13.44 13.25
CA LYS A 444 9.41 12.87 11.93
C LYS A 444 8.14 13.46 11.28
N GLY A 445 7.48 14.44 11.92
CA GLY A 445 6.36 15.20 11.33
C GLY A 445 5.06 14.40 11.15
N VAL A 446 4.71 14.05 9.90
CA VAL A 446 3.47 13.33 9.56
C VAL A 446 3.60 11.81 9.56
N GLU A 447 4.83 11.28 9.59
CA GLU A 447 5.15 9.84 9.72
C GLU A 447 4.38 8.92 8.76
N PRO A 448 4.74 8.90 7.47
CA PRO A 448 4.17 7.96 6.51
C PRO A 448 4.74 6.56 6.74
N GLU A 449 3.90 5.67 7.26
CA GLU A 449 4.29 4.33 7.73
C GLU A 449 3.86 3.28 6.71
N ALA A 450 2.58 3.24 6.40
CA ALA A 450 2.03 2.23 5.51
C ALA A 450 1.99 2.69 4.05
N VAL A 451 2.22 1.78 3.09
CA VAL A 451 1.86 2.01 1.67
C VAL A 451 1.34 0.75 0.99
N THR A 452 0.22 0.90 0.27
CA THR A 452 -0.28 -0.14 -0.64
C THR A 452 -0.76 0.47 -1.96
N VAL A 453 -0.75 -0.33 -3.03
CA VAL A 453 -1.23 0.08 -4.36
C VAL A 453 -2.39 -0.80 -4.79
N GLY A 454 -3.48 -0.16 -5.23
CA GLY A 454 -4.67 -0.83 -5.73
C GLY A 454 -5.12 -0.30 -7.08
N LYS A 455 -5.73 -1.16 -7.90
CA LYS A 455 -6.37 -0.74 -9.16
C LYS A 455 -7.86 -0.49 -8.93
N VAL A 456 -8.34 0.69 -9.29
CA VAL A 456 -9.76 1.07 -9.23
C VAL A 456 -10.19 1.56 -10.61
N GLY A 457 -11.07 0.80 -11.27
CA GLY A 457 -11.40 1.02 -12.67
C GLY A 457 -10.16 0.89 -13.56
N SER A 458 -9.92 1.89 -14.41
CA SER A 458 -8.75 1.94 -15.29
C SER A 458 -7.48 2.49 -14.62
N LYS A 459 -7.56 2.95 -13.37
CA LYS A 459 -6.50 3.70 -12.69
C LYS A 459 -5.86 2.94 -11.54
N TYR A 460 -4.60 3.29 -11.25
CA TYR A 460 -3.87 2.81 -10.08
C TYR A 460 -3.79 3.90 -9.02
N TYR A 461 -3.99 3.51 -7.77
CA TYR A 461 -3.97 4.40 -6.62
C TYR A 461 -2.98 3.90 -5.58
N ALA A 462 -2.18 4.81 -5.04
CA ALA A 462 -1.42 4.58 -3.83
C ALA A 462 -2.22 5.07 -2.63
N PHE A 463 -2.25 4.26 -1.58
CA PHE A 463 -2.85 4.56 -0.29
C PHE A 463 -1.71 4.54 0.73
N VAL A 464 -1.41 5.72 1.30
CA VAL A 464 -0.29 5.90 2.23
C VAL A 464 -0.85 6.22 3.61
N GLY A 465 -0.61 5.36 4.58
CA GLY A 465 -1.00 5.57 5.99
C GLY A 465 -0.08 6.56 6.65
N LEU A 466 -0.62 7.45 7.47
CA LEU A 466 0.13 8.37 8.31
C LEU A 466 -0.05 7.95 9.76
N GLU A 467 0.98 7.46 10.42
CA GLU A 467 0.87 6.80 11.71
C GLU A 467 0.40 7.80 12.79
N ARG A 468 1.22 8.81 13.13
CA ARG A 468 0.90 9.72 14.24
C ARG A 468 -0.35 10.56 14.00
N ILE A 469 -0.36 11.44 13.00
CA ILE A 469 -1.54 12.25 12.70
C ILE A 469 -2.76 11.38 12.36
N GLY A 470 -2.54 10.14 11.92
CA GLY A 470 -3.59 9.23 11.50
C GLY A 470 -4.05 9.51 10.08
N GLY A 471 -4.86 8.60 9.54
CA GLY A 471 -5.50 8.76 8.24
C GLY A 471 -4.62 8.31 7.06
N ILE A 472 -5.20 8.42 5.87
CA ILE A 472 -4.68 7.81 4.64
C ILE A 472 -4.67 8.86 3.54
N MET A 473 -3.49 9.09 2.98
CA MET A 473 -3.25 9.90 1.79
C MET A 473 -3.48 9.06 0.53
N ILE A 474 -4.22 9.61 -0.44
CA ILE A 474 -4.59 8.88 -1.66
C ILE A 474 -4.07 9.64 -2.87
N TYR A 475 -3.33 8.93 -3.72
CA TYR A 475 -2.75 9.47 -4.96
C TYR A 475 -3.12 8.59 -6.14
N ASP A 476 -3.53 9.20 -7.25
CA ASP A 476 -3.57 8.52 -8.56
C ASP A 476 -2.12 8.38 -9.05
N VAL A 477 -1.64 7.14 -9.13
CA VAL A 477 -0.29 6.76 -9.55
C VAL A 477 -0.28 6.08 -10.90
N THR A 478 -1.36 6.19 -11.68
CA THR A 478 -1.47 5.62 -13.03
C THR A 478 -0.32 6.11 -13.94
N THR A 479 0.15 7.33 -13.71
CA THR A 479 1.39 7.86 -14.28
C THR A 479 2.45 7.99 -13.17
N PRO A 480 3.34 7.01 -12.99
CA PRO A 480 4.29 6.97 -11.87
C PRO A 480 5.28 8.15 -11.80
N THR A 481 5.47 8.86 -12.91
CA THR A 481 6.32 10.07 -13.01
C THR A 481 5.61 11.36 -12.60
N ALA A 482 4.29 11.32 -12.47
CA ALA A 482 3.49 12.47 -12.07
C ALA A 482 2.22 12.03 -11.30
N PRO A 483 2.35 11.36 -10.14
CA PRO A 483 1.23 11.12 -9.25
C PRO A 483 0.45 12.40 -8.91
N THR A 484 -0.86 12.29 -8.79
CA THR A 484 -1.73 13.42 -8.40
C THR A 484 -2.52 13.11 -7.14
N PHE A 485 -2.49 14.03 -6.18
CA PHE A 485 -3.27 13.93 -4.95
C PHE A 485 -4.77 13.85 -5.25
N VAL A 486 -5.46 12.92 -4.60
CA VAL A 486 -6.89 12.68 -4.75
C VAL A 486 -7.64 13.18 -3.51
N LYS A 487 -7.30 12.62 -2.35
CA LYS A 487 -7.99 12.88 -1.08
C LYS A 487 -7.11 12.46 0.08
N TYR A 488 -7.33 13.11 1.22
CA TYR A 488 -6.88 12.66 2.53
C TYR A 488 -8.11 12.26 3.32
N VAL A 489 -8.15 11.01 3.80
CA VAL A 489 -9.23 10.52 4.67
C VAL A 489 -8.69 10.27 6.05
N ASN A 490 -9.37 10.79 7.06
CA ASN A 490 -9.00 10.58 8.44
C ASN A 490 -10.31 10.46 9.25
N ASN A 491 -10.43 9.38 10.02
CA ASN A 491 -11.62 9.09 10.83
C ASN A 491 -11.49 9.59 12.27
N ARG A 492 -10.40 10.28 12.61
CA ARG A 492 -10.20 10.86 13.94
C ARG A 492 -11.23 11.93 14.21
N ASN A 493 -11.72 11.93 15.43
CA ASN A 493 -12.54 13.01 15.94
C ASN A 493 -11.66 14.17 16.42
N THR A 494 -11.64 15.26 15.67
CA THR A 494 -10.85 16.46 16.00
C THR A 494 -11.42 17.29 17.15
N SER A 495 -12.63 16.96 17.61
CA SER A 495 -13.34 17.67 18.70
C SER A 495 -13.32 16.93 20.04
N ALA A 496 -12.98 15.64 20.04
CA ALA A 496 -12.69 14.89 21.26
C ALA A 496 -11.32 15.35 21.78
N ALA A 497 -11.32 16.37 22.63
CA ALA A 497 -10.11 16.90 23.21
C ALA A 497 -9.57 15.96 24.31
N PHE A 498 -8.61 15.11 23.95
CA PHE A 498 -7.53 14.80 24.89
C PHE A 498 -6.64 16.03 24.93
N SER A 499 -7.00 16.99 25.78
CA SER A 499 -6.04 18.00 26.21
C SER A 499 -5.17 17.38 27.29
N ASP A 500 -3.91 17.80 27.39
CA ASP A 500 -3.02 17.46 28.52
C ASP A 500 -3.66 17.73 29.91
N ALA A 501 -4.70 18.59 29.95
CA ALA A 501 -5.48 18.90 31.14
C ALA A 501 -6.56 17.85 31.49
N ASN A 502 -6.96 16.98 30.56
CA ASN A 502 -7.90 15.87 30.77
C ASN A 502 -7.21 14.56 31.14
N GLU A 503 -5.88 14.45 31.05
CA GLU A 503 -5.15 13.32 31.62
C GLU A 503 -5.31 13.24 33.15
N THR A 504 -5.58 14.37 33.82
CA THR A 504 -5.81 14.42 35.28
C THR A 504 -7.24 14.10 35.73
N LEU A 505 -8.21 13.99 34.81
CA LEU A 505 -9.62 13.70 35.15
C LEU A 505 -9.93 12.20 35.22
N LEU A 506 -8.92 11.34 35.06
CA LEU A 506 -9.05 9.88 34.97
C LEU A 506 -8.81 9.14 36.29
N VAL A 507 -8.74 9.87 37.42
CA VAL A 507 -8.83 9.30 38.76
C VAL A 507 -9.92 10.03 39.54
N SER A 508 -11.07 9.38 39.69
CA SER A 508 -12.05 9.78 40.71
C SER A 508 -11.32 9.81 42.07
N PRO A 509 -11.46 10.87 42.89
CA PRO A 509 -10.92 10.91 44.25
C PRO A 509 -11.53 9.86 45.20
N LEU A 510 -12.55 9.13 44.72
CA LEU A 510 -13.26 8.10 45.44
C LEU A 510 -12.80 6.76 44.86
N GLY A 511 -11.99 6.01 45.60
CA GLY A 511 -11.38 4.73 45.22
C GLY A 511 -12.37 3.60 44.91
N VAL A 512 -13.15 3.78 43.86
CA VAL A 512 -13.99 2.79 43.19
C VAL A 512 -13.23 2.37 41.94
N GLY A 513 -13.16 1.06 41.68
CA GLY A 513 -12.21 0.41 40.77
C GLY A 513 -11.89 1.12 39.45
N ALA A 514 -10.64 0.99 39.02
CA ALA A 514 -10.09 1.51 37.77
C ALA A 514 -10.81 0.96 36.54
N VAL A 515 -11.92 1.59 36.14
CA VAL A 515 -12.53 1.53 34.81
C VAL A 515 -13.22 2.90 34.64
N PRO A 516 -12.63 3.89 33.92
CA PRO A 516 -13.02 4.14 32.53
C PRO A 516 -11.98 4.96 31.71
N VAL A 517 -10.78 4.42 31.46
CA VAL A 517 -9.84 4.99 30.46
C VAL A 517 -9.90 4.21 29.14
N LEU A 518 -10.02 2.87 29.24
CA LEU A 518 -10.26 1.99 28.10
C LEU A 518 -11.51 2.38 27.32
N ASP A 519 -12.66 2.57 27.99
CA ASP A 519 -13.92 2.92 27.30
C ASP A 519 -13.86 4.27 26.57
N ALA A 520 -12.98 5.20 26.97
CA ALA A 520 -12.83 6.51 26.35
C ALA A 520 -11.86 6.52 25.16
N LEU A 521 -10.85 5.63 25.14
CA LEU A 521 -9.97 5.43 23.97
C LEU A 521 -10.64 4.54 22.90
N HIS A 522 -11.53 3.64 23.32
CA HIS A 522 -12.26 2.73 22.44
C HIS A 522 -13.64 3.22 22.03
N SER A 523 -14.13 4.33 22.60
CA SER A 523 -15.40 4.87 22.14
C SER A 523 -15.25 5.28 20.68
N SER A 524 -16.35 5.20 19.95
CA SER A 524 -16.51 5.82 18.62
C SER A 524 -16.13 7.30 18.60
N ASP A 525 -15.87 7.92 19.76
CA ASP A 525 -15.62 9.34 19.89
C ASP A 525 -14.17 9.74 19.62
N VAL A 526 -13.19 8.83 19.54
CA VAL A 526 -11.79 9.20 19.23
C VAL A 526 -11.43 8.95 17.76
N GLY A 527 -12.01 7.91 17.17
CA GLY A 527 -11.74 7.50 15.79
C GLY A 527 -10.58 6.51 15.67
N ASP A 528 -9.85 6.57 14.56
CA ASP A 528 -8.77 5.64 14.21
C ASP A 528 -7.40 6.34 14.28
N ILE A 529 -6.43 5.78 14.99
CA ILE A 529 -5.10 6.39 15.26
C ILE A 529 -4.00 5.39 14.87
N SER A 530 -2.92 5.84 14.25
CA SER A 530 -1.77 4.99 13.88
C SER A 530 -2.10 3.87 12.90
N PRO A 531 -2.55 4.20 11.67
CA PRO A 531 -2.60 3.21 10.59
C PRO A 531 -1.20 2.62 10.33
N GLU A 532 -1.07 1.34 10.63
CA GLU A 532 0.19 0.59 10.53
C GLU A 532 0.18 -0.32 9.30
N GLY A 533 -0.74 -1.29 9.27
CA GLY A 533 -0.99 -2.14 8.13
C GLY A 533 -2.13 -1.62 7.27
N VAL A 534 -1.87 -1.42 5.96
CA VAL A 534 -2.92 -1.14 4.97
C VAL A 534 -2.94 -2.20 3.87
N THR A 535 -4.12 -2.74 3.58
CA THR A 535 -4.29 -3.72 2.50
C THR A 535 -5.45 -3.35 1.58
N PHE A 536 -5.21 -3.46 0.28
CA PHE A 536 -6.20 -3.22 -0.76
C PHE A 536 -6.84 -4.53 -1.18
N ILE A 537 -8.18 -4.56 -1.24
CA ILE A 537 -8.97 -5.68 -1.73
C ILE A 537 -9.65 -5.23 -3.02
N ALA A 538 -9.29 -5.87 -4.14
CA ALA A 538 -9.87 -5.59 -5.45
C ALA A 538 -11.38 -5.89 -5.47
N ALA A 539 -12.13 -5.23 -6.35
CA ALA A 539 -13.58 -5.39 -6.42
C ALA A 539 -13.99 -6.84 -6.65
N GLU A 540 -13.31 -7.54 -7.55
CA GLU A 540 -13.57 -8.94 -7.91
C GLU A 540 -13.31 -9.93 -6.77
N ASP A 541 -12.44 -9.57 -5.83
CA ASP A 541 -12.09 -10.39 -4.67
C ASP A 541 -12.89 -9.97 -3.43
N SER A 542 -13.56 -8.82 -3.43
CA SER A 542 -14.26 -8.30 -2.26
C SER A 542 -15.66 -8.90 -2.08
N PRO A 543 -16.17 -9.01 -0.84
CA PRO A 543 -17.48 -9.61 -0.59
C PRO A 543 -18.67 -8.86 -1.20
N ASN A 544 -18.52 -7.55 -1.46
CA ASN A 544 -19.57 -6.67 -1.97
C ASN A 544 -19.35 -6.21 -3.43
N ASN A 545 -18.34 -6.75 -4.12
CA ASN A 545 -17.99 -6.37 -5.50
C ASN A 545 -17.60 -4.90 -5.68
N THR A 546 -17.08 -4.27 -4.62
CA THR A 546 -16.51 -2.92 -4.67
C THR A 546 -15.09 -2.94 -4.13
N PRO A 547 -14.15 -2.13 -4.64
CA PRO A 547 -12.82 -2.07 -4.08
C PRO A 547 -12.87 -1.63 -2.61
N LEU A 548 -12.16 -2.36 -1.75
CA LEU A 548 -12.05 -2.04 -0.34
C LEU A 548 -10.61 -1.70 0.00
N LEU A 549 -10.43 -0.81 0.97
CA LEU A 549 -9.16 -0.59 1.64
C LEU A 549 -9.38 -0.93 3.12
N VAL A 550 -8.51 -1.75 3.69
CA VAL A 550 -8.56 -2.10 5.11
C VAL A 550 -7.31 -1.52 5.76
N ALA A 551 -7.50 -0.82 6.87
CA ALA A 551 -6.43 -0.28 7.68
C ALA A 551 -6.53 -0.84 9.10
N ALA A 552 -5.41 -1.35 9.61
CA ALA A 552 -5.23 -1.72 11.00
C ALA A 552 -4.54 -0.56 11.72
N HIS A 553 -5.02 -0.23 12.91
CA HIS A 553 -4.72 0.98 13.64
C HIS A 553 -4.20 0.62 15.03
N GLU A 554 -2.89 0.66 15.19
CA GLU A 554 -2.14 0.07 16.29
C GLU A 554 -2.52 0.73 17.62
N LEU A 555 -2.29 2.04 17.77
CA LEU A 555 -2.63 2.78 18.99
C LEU A 555 -4.12 2.76 19.36
N SER A 556 -5.05 2.81 18.39
CA SER A 556 -6.49 2.74 18.71
C SER A 556 -7.03 1.33 18.89
N GLY A 557 -6.26 0.30 18.55
CA GLY A 557 -6.70 -1.09 18.65
C GLY A 557 -7.77 -1.46 17.63
N THR A 558 -7.81 -0.82 16.45
CA THR A 558 -8.97 -0.91 15.53
C THR A 558 -8.62 -1.35 14.13
N THR A 559 -9.55 -2.06 13.49
CA THR A 559 -9.48 -2.36 12.05
C THR A 559 -10.65 -1.68 11.36
N THR A 560 -10.36 -0.79 10.40
CA THR A 560 -11.38 -0.07 9.63
C THR A 560 -11.38 -0.50 8.18
N ILE A 561 -12.58 -0.77 7.64
CA ILE A 561 -12.82 -1.12 6.25
C ILE A 561 -13.45 0.09 5.55
N PHE A 562 -12.73 0.59 4.56
CA PHE A 562 -13.18 1.66 3.67
C PHE A 562 -13.69 1.07 2.37
N GLN A 563 -14.84 1.56 1.91
CA GLN A 563 -15.31 1.32 0.54
C GLN A 563 -14.84 2.44 -0.36
N ILE A 564 -14.23 2.07 -1.48
CA ILE A 564 -13.82 3.00 -2.52
C ILE A 564 -14.88 2.99 -3.62
N ASN A 565 -15.60 4.10 -3.71
CA ASN A 565 -16.57 4.31 -4.78
C ASN A 565 -15.83 4.89 -5.99
N SER A 566 -16.21 4.42 -7.17
CA SER A 566 -15.68 4.92 -8.42
C SER A 566 -16.81 5.30 -9.36
N SER A 567 -16.55 6.31 -10.21
CA SER A 567 -17.37 6.59 -11.39
C SER A 567 -17.17 5.56 -12.51
N GLU A 568 -16.20 4.65 -12.36
CA GLU A 568 -15.90 3.53 -13.25
C GLU A 568 -15.82 2.23 -12.45
N VAL A 569 -16.62 1.22 -12.79
CA VAL A 569 -16.64 -0.07 -12.09
C VAL A 569 -15.87 -1.11 -12.89
N ASP A 570 -15.01 -1.91 -12.25
CA ASP A 570 -14.29 -3.05 -12.86
C ASP A 570 -14.93 -4.36 -12.40
N ALA A 571 -15.21 -5.27 -13.32
CA ALA A 571 -15.60 -6.64 -13.04
C ALA A 571 -14.86 -7.58 -14.00
N GLY A 572 -13.91 -8.36 -13.47
CA GLY A 572 -13.17 -9.35 -14.26
C GLY A 572 -12.30 -8.76 -15.38
N GLY A 573 -11.82 -7.53 -15.22
CA GLY A 573 -11.02 -6.82 -16.21
C GLY A 573 -11.83 -6.07 -17.26
N ILE A 574 -13.17 -6.11 -17.18
CA ILE A 574 -14.06 -5.25 -17.96
C ILE A 574 -14.41 -4.05 -17.09
N THR A 575 -14.19 -2.83 -17.58
CA THR A 575 -14.64 -1.61 -16.88
C THR A 575 -15.91 -1.04 -17.49
N ALA A 576 -16.75 -0.39 -16.68
CA ALA A 576 -17.96 0.28 -17.10
C ALA A 576 -18.04 1.70 -16.56
N GLN A 577 -18.44 2.64 -17.42
CA GLN A 577 -18.68 4.02 -17.08
C GLN A 577 -20.01 4.52 -17.65
N ALA A 578 -20.77 5.25 -16.84
CA ALA A 578 -21.97 5.96 -17.24
C ALA A 578 -21.70 7.46 -17.37
N SER A 579 -22.29 8.12 -18.38
CA SER A 579 -22.17 9.58 -18.54
C SER A 579 -22.88 10.38 -17.42
N ALA A 580 -23.77 9.73 -16.67
CA ALA A 580 -24.44 10.26 -15.48
C ALA A 580 -24.94 9.09 -14.61
N GLY A 581 -25.16 9.34 -13.33
CA GLY A 581 -25.49 8.30 -12.35
C GLY A 581 -24.25 7.52 -11.90
N THR A 582 -24.48 6.49 -11.09
CA THR A 582 -23.43 5.62 -10.55
C THR A 582 -23.65 4.21 -11.07
N VAL A 583 -22.63 3.61 -11.69
CA VAL A 583 -22.66 2.18 -12.05
C VAL A 583 -22.45 1.36 -10.77
N GLU A 584 -23.25 0.33 -10.55
CA GLU A 584 -23.26 -0.52 -9.37
C GLU A 584 -23.48 -1.98 -9.76
N ASN A 585 -23.11 -2.91 -8.87
CA ASN A 585 -23.41 -4.35 -9.00
C ASN A 585 -22.97 -4.98 -10.33
N MET A 586 -21.88 -4.47 -10.92
CA MET A 586 -21.38 -4.99 -12.18
C MET A 586 -20.86 -6.42 -11.99
N LYS A 587 -21.25 -7.33 -12.87
CA LYS A 587 -20.80 -8.73 -12.87
C LYS A 587 -20.56 -9.20 -14.29
N VAL A 588 -19.59 -10.11 -14.45
CA VAL A 588 -19.33 -10.79 -15.72
C VAL A 588 -19.63 -12.27 -15.56
N GLU A 589 -20.59 -12.76 -16.32
CA GLU A 589 -21.04 -14.14 -16.30
C GLU A 589 -20.68 -14.85 -17.62
N SER A 590 -20.48 -16.17 -17.56
CA SER A 590 -20.29 -16.95 -18.78
C SER A 590 -21.54 -16.89 -19.65
N ALA A 591 -21.37 -16.63 -20.95
CA ALA A 591 -22.47 -16.65 -21.91
C ALA A 591 -23.17 -18.02 -22.02
N GLY A 592 -22.59 -19.09 -21.46
CA GLY A 592 -23.23 -20.40 -21.32
C GLY A 592 -24.49 -20.38 -20.44
N ALA A 593 -24.65 -19.39 -19.57
CA ALA A 593 -25.86 -19.20 -18.76
C ALA A 593 -27.05 -18.63 -19.57
N TYR A 594 -26.79 -18.06 -20.75
CA TYR A 594 -27.77 -17.33 -21.57
C TYR A 594 -28.00 -18.04 -22.91
N THR A 595 -28.70 -19.17 -22.90
CA THR A 595 -28.89 -20.01 -24.09
C THR A 595 -30.10 -19.63 -24.95
N THR A 596 -31.14 -19.05 -24.34
CA THR A 596 -32.39 -18.71 -25.04
C THR A 596 -32.16 -17.60 -26.06
N GLY A 597 -32.54 -17.83 -27.32
CA GLY A 597 -32.47 -16.82 -28.37
C GLY A 597 -31.05 -16.38 -28.78
N LYS A 598 -30.02 -17.12 -28.39
CA LYS A 598 -28.62 -16.81 -28.72
C LYS A 598 -28.41 -16.78 -30.25
N PRO A 599 -27.81 -15.72 -30.82
CA PRO A 599 -27.54 -15.65 -32.25
C PRO A 599 -26.67 -16.82 -32.72
N ALA A 600 -27.05 -17.43 -33.84
CA ALA A 600 -26.33 -18.56 -34.42
C ALA A 600 -24.91 -18.15 -34.83
N ASN A 601 -23.94 -19.05 -34.61
CA ASN A 601 -22.53 -18.84 -34.93
C ASN A 601 -21.90 -17.61 -34.24
N THR A 602 -22.43 -17.15 -33.09
CA THR A 602 -21.87 -16.00 -32.37
C THR A 602 -21.20 -16.43 -31.06
N ALA A 603 -19.94 -16.05 -30.90
CA ALA A 603 -19.15 -16.26 -29.69
C ALA A 603 -19.16 -14.99 -28.83
N PHE A 604 -19.26 -15.15 -27.51
CA PHE A 604 -19.21 -14.05 -26.53
C PHE A 604 -17.97 -14.22 -25.67
N GLU A 605 -16.82 -13.83 -26.23
CA GLU A 605 -15.48 -14.12 -25.66
C GLU A 605 -15.24 -13.44 -24.32
N PHE A 606 -15.88 -12.29 -24.11
CA PHE A 606 -15.83 -11.52 -22.85
C PHE A 606 -16.95 -11.88 -21.87
N GLY A 607 -17.80 -12.85 -22.19
CA GLY A 607 -18.97 -13.19 -21.40
C GLY A 607 -20.13 -12.19 -21.55
N VAL A 608 -20.97 -12.12 -20.51
CA VAL A 608 -22.11 -11.21 -20.40
C VAL A 608 -21.90 -10.33 -19.19
N THR A 609 -21.90 -9.02 -19.42
CA THR A 609 -21.74 -8.00 -18.40
C THR A 609 -23.11 -7.53 -17.94
N SER A 610 -23.49 -7.83 -16.70
CA SER A 610 -24.65 -7.23 -16.04
C SER A 610 -24.23 -6.04 -15.18
N TYR A 611 -25.04 -4.99 -15.14
CA TYR A 611 -24.80 -3.81 -14.30
C TYR A 611 -26.12 -3.13 -13.91
N LYS A 612 -26.05 -2.28 -12.88
CA LYS A 612 -27.10 -1.34 -12.49
C LYS A 612 -26.57 0.08 -12.59
N VAL A 613 -27.37 1.06 -13.04
CA VAL A 613 -27.06 2.49 -12.90
C VAL A 613 -28.08 3.13 -11.97
N THR A 614 -27.63 3.86 -10.95
CA THR A 614 -28.48 4.57 -9.97
C THR A 614 -28.24 6.07 -10.00
N GLY A 615 -29.05 6.84 -9.26
CA GLY A 615 -28.84 8.28 -9.10
C GLY A 615 -29.22 9.11 -10.33
N LEU A 616 -30.08 8.55 -11.20
CA LEU A 616 -30.59 9.23 -12.38
C LEU A 616 -31.83 10.09 -12.04
N THR A 617 -32.17 11.00 -12.94
CA THR A 617 -33.53 11.56 -12.98
C THR A 617 -34.44 10.62 -13.77
N ALA A 618 -35.73 10.55 -13.41
CA ALA A 618 -36.67 9.65 -14.09
C ALA A 618 -36.71 9.91 -15.61
N GLY A 619 -36.49 8.87 -16.40
CA GLY A 619 -36.45 8.95 -17.87
C GLY A 619 -35.15 9.53 -18.45
N GLN A 620 -34.09 9.67 -17.65
CA GLN A 620 -32.81 10.21 -18.12
C GLN A 620 -32.16 9.29 -19.15
N LYS A 621 -31.61 9.91 -20.21
CA LYS A 621 -30.77 9.26 -21.21
C LYS A 621 -29.30 9.41 -20.84
N ILE A 622 -28.53 8.33 -20.90
CA ILE A 622 -27.11 8.27 -20.60
C ILE A 622 -26.34 7.56 -21.72
N THR A 623 -25.03 7.78 -21.78
CA THR A 623 -24.09 6.95 -22.53
C THR A 623 -23.42 5.98 -21.59
N MET A 624 -23.52 4.69 -21.87
CA MET A 624 -22.74 3.63 -21.24
C MET A 624 -21.51 3.35 -22.09
N THR A 625 -20.35 3.23 -21.44
CA THR A 625 -19.09 2.81 -22.06
C THR A 625 -18.54 1.61 -21.31
N LEU A 626 -18.26 0.52 -22.02
CA LEU A 626 -17.58 -0.66 -21.50
C LEU A 626 -16.19 -0.77 -22.13
N THR A 627 -15.17 -1.04 -21.33
CA THR A 627 -13.80 -1.28 -21.78
C THR A 627 -13.42 -2.73 -21.51
N MET A 628 -13.04 -3.46 -22.55
CA MET A 628 -12.65 -4.87 -22.47
C MET A 628 -11.16 -5.03 -22.12
N PRO A 629 -10.76 -6.17 -21.52
CA PRO A 629 -9.37 -6.44 -21.13
C PRO A 629 -8.43 -6.63 -22.34
N SER A 630 -8.97 -6.81 -23.54
CA SER A 630 -8.25 -6.90 -24.81
C SER A 630 -9.06 -6.28 -25.94
N ALA A 631 -8.45 -6.11 -27.12
CA ALA A 631 -9.12 -5.54 -28.28
C ALA A 631 -10.37 -6.35 -28.67
N ILE A 632 -11.47 -5.66 -28.98
CA ILE A 632 -12.70 -6.28 -29.43
C ILE A 632 -12.50 -6.76 -30.88
N PRO A 633 -12.80 -8.04 -31.20
CA PRO A 633 -12.63 -8.55 -32.55
C PRO A 633 -13.36 -7.74 -33.63
N ALA A 634 -12.81 -7.74 -34.85
CA ALA A 634 -13.51 -7.16 -35.99
C ALA A 634 -14.80 -7.95 -36.27
N ASN A 635 -15.88 -7.24 -36.62
CA ASN A 635 -17.25 -7.76 -36.82
C ASN A 635 -18.00 -8.16 -35.54
N SER A 636 -17.51 -7.79 -34.35
CA SER A 636 -18.31 -7.91 -33.14
C SER A 636 -19.49 -6.93 -33.14
N LYS A 637 -20.58 -7.32 -32.47
CA LYS A 637 -21.78 -6.50 -32.23
C LYS A 637 -22.14 -6.55 -30.76
N LEU A 638 -22.68 -5.46 -30.24
CA LEU A 638 -23.22 -5.43 -28.88
C LEU A 638 -24.65 -5.96 -28.89
N TYR A 639 -24.96 -6.84 -27.94
CA TYR A 639 -26.30 -7.38 -27.74
C TYR A 639 -26.81 -7.05 -26.34
N LYS A 640 -28.03 -6.52 -26.27
CA LYS A 640 -28.85 -6.52 -25.07
C LYS A 640 -29.35 -7.95 -24.82
N ILE A 641 -29.21 -8.43 -23.60
CA ILE A 641 -29.58 -9.79 -23.23
C ILE A 641 -30.71 -9.72 -22.21
N THR A 642 -31.75 -10.53 -22.41
CA THR A 642 -32.89 -10.66 -21.51
C THR A 642 -33.23 -12.14 -21.34
N SER A 643 -34.19 -12.45 -20.46
CA SER A 643 -34.74 -13.81 -20.34
C SER A 643 -35.40 -14.31 -21.63
N THR A 644 -35.78 -13.41 -22.54
CA THR A 644 -36.48 -13.71 -23.78
C THR A 644 -35.57 -13.81 -25.00
N GLY A 645 -34.31 -13.37 -24.91
CA GLY A 645 -33.33 -13.54 -25.98
C GLY A 645 -32.29 -12.43 -26.08
N TYR A 646 -31.75 -12.27 -27.29
CA TYR A 646 -30.70 -11.30 -27.60
C TYR A 646 -31.23 -10.28 -28.62
N THR A 647 -31.04 -9.00 -28.32
CA THR A 647 -31.40 -7.89 -29.20
C THR A 647 -30.13 -7.11 -29.54
N GLU A 648 -29.81 -6.98 -30.82
CA GLU A 648 -28.64 -6.18 -31.25
C GLU A 648 -28.84 -4.70 -30.91
N ILE A 649 -27.83 -4.08 -30.30
CA ILE A 649 -27.75 -2.64 -30.08
C ILE A 649 -26.99 -2.05 -31.27
N SER A 650 -27.71 -1.79 -32.37
CA SER A 650 -27.10 -1.37 -33.65
C SER A 650 -26.39 -0.02 -33.61
N GLU A 651 -26.71 0.81 -32.61
CA GLU A 651 -26.13 2.14 -32.40
C GLU A 651 -24.85 2.11 -31.56
N ALA A 652 -24.41 0.93 -31.10
CA ALA A 652 -23.19 0.79 -30.33
C ALA A 652 -21.95 1.12 -31.18
N ILE A 653 -21.05 1.92 -30.61
CA ILE A 653 -19.79 2.32 -31.23
C ILE A 653 -18.68 1.48 -30.61
N ILE A 654 -18.02 0.64 -31.42
CA ILE A 654 -16.87 -0.17 -31.00
C ILE A 654 -15.58 0.49 -31.50
N ASN A 655 -14.63 0.75 -30.60
CA ASN A 655 -13.34 1.34 -30.93
C ASN A 655 -12.21 0.67 -30.13
N GLY A 656 -11.36 -0.12 -30.80
CA GLY A 656 -10.28 -0.85 -30.13
C GLY A 656 -10.85 -1.85 -29.12
N ASN A 657 -10.63 -1.62 -27.83
CA ASN A 657 -11.18 -2.41 -26.74
C ASN A 657 -12.42 -1.80 -26.07
N THR A 658 -12.95 -0.67 -26.54
CA THR A 658 -14.12 -0.02 -25.95
C THR A 658 -15.39 -0.21 -26.78
N VAL A 659 -16.54 -0.28 -26.12
CA VAL A 659 -17.86 -0.17 -26.72
C VAL A 659 -18.70 0.86 -25.98
N SER A 660 -19.27 1.82 -26.69
CA SER A 660 -20.17 2.84 -26.13
C SER A 660 -21.55 2.79 -26.77
N PHE A 661 -22.61 2.95 -25.98
CA PHE A 661 -23.99 2.92 -26.45
C PHE A 661 -24.88 3.81 -25.59
N GLU A 662 -25.96 4.32 -26.16
CA GLU A 662 -26.94 5.12 -25.43
C GLU A 662 -28.02 4.25 -24.82
N ILE A 663 -28.46 4.62 -23.61
CA ILE A 663 -29.55 3.95 -22.91
C ILE A 663 -30.37 4.95 -22.10
N LYS A 664 -31.64 4.63 -21.86
CA LYS A 664 -32.60 5.51 -21.16
C LYS A 664 -33.28 4.72 -20.05
N ASP A 665 -33.37 5.30 -18.86
CA ASP A 665 -34.23 4.85 -17.74
C ASP A 665 -35.68 4.76 -18.23
N GLY A 666 -36.28 3.58 -18.11
CA GLY A 666 -37.59 3.23 -18.69
C GLY A 666 -37.63 3.07 -20.22
N GLY A 667 -36.46 2.96 -20.85
CA GLY A 667 -36.31 2.73 -22.29
C GLY A 667 -36.40 1.25 -22.69
N SER A 668 -36.42 0.97 -23.99
CA SER A 668 -36.47 -0.42 -24.51
C SER A 668 -35.20 -1.23 -24.28
N LEU A 669 -34.09 -0.56 -23.96
CA LEU A 669 -32.83 -1.20 -23.64
C LEU A 669 -32.63 -1.41 -22.15
N ASP A 670 -33.50 -0.86 -21.29
CA ASP A 670 -33.50 -1.03 -19.84
C ASP A 670 -34.37 -2.24 -19.46
N ALA A 671 -33.82 -3.21 -18.72
CA ALA A 671 -34.47 -4.52 -18.59
C ALA A 671 -35.83 -4.50 -17.87
N ASP A 672 -36.07 -3.56 -16.95
CA ASP A 672 -37.36 -3.46 -16.27
C ASP A 672 -38.35 -2.53 -17.02
N GLY A 673 -37.85 -1.67 -17.90
CA GLY A 673 -38.64 -0.73 -18.69
C GLY A 673 -39.40 0.31 -17.85
N LEU A 674 -39.01 0.54 -16.60
CA LEU A 674 -39.65 1.49 -15.70
C LEU A 674 -38.84 2.79 -15.62
N GLU A 675 -39.49 3.96 -15.68
CA GLU A 675 -38.84 5.24 -15.38
C GLU A 675 -38.70 5.42 -13.85
N ASN A 676 -37.83 4.62 -13.23
CA ASN A 676 -37.71 4.50 -11.78
C ASN A 676 -36.41 5.10 -11.22
N ARG A 677 -35.64 5.83 -12.05
CA ARG A 677 -34.33 6.42 -11.74
C ARG A 677 -33.19 5.40 -11.68
N GLU A 678 -33.42 4.21 -12.21
CA GLU A 678 -32.45 3.13 -12.29
C GLU A 678 -32.41 2.57 -13.72
N ILE A 679 -31.29 1.96 -14.10
CA ILE A 679 -31.16 1.20 -15.35
C ILE A 679 -30.56 -0.16 -15.00
N LEU A 680 -31.14 -1.26 -15.46
CA LEU A 680 -30.72 -2.62 -15.12
C LEU A 680 -30.43 -3.44 -16.36
N ASP A 681 -29.16 -3.74 -16.69
CA ASP A 681 -28.89 -4.40 -17.97
C ASP A 681 -27.75 -5.41 -18.00
N PRO A 682 -28.03 -6.63 -18.44
CA PRO A 682 -27.04 -7.48 -19.08
C PRO A 682 -26.86 -7.17 -20.56
N VAL A 683 -25.61 -6.97 -20.97
CA VAL A 683 -25.17 -6.86 -22.37
C VAL A 683 -24.00 -7.81 -22.65
N GLY A 684 -23.81 -8.21 -23.89
CA GLY A 684 -22.69 -9.04 -24.31
C GLY A 684 -22.18 -8.66 -25.69
N ILE A 685 -20.86 -8.73 -25.87
CA ILE A 685 -20.23 -8.53 -27.18
C ILE A 685 -20.17 -9.87 -27.91
N GLY A 686 -20.95 -9.98 -28.99
CA GLY A 686 -21.00 -11.17 -29.81
C GLY A 686 -20.17 -11.01 -31.08
N THR A 687 -19.20 -11.90 -31.29
CA THR A 687 -18.38 -12.00 -32.50
C THR A 687 -18.91 -13.12 -33.40
N THR A 688 -19.27 -12.80 -34.64
CA THR A 688 -19.71 -13.82 -35.60
C THR A 688 -18.52 -14.70 -36.01
N THR A 689 -18.59 -15.99 -35.66
CA THR A 689 -17.65 -17.01 -36.10
C THR A 689 -17.98 -17.41 -37.54
N THR A 690 -17.03 -17.24 -38.46
CA THR A 690 -17.20 -17.75 -39.82
C THR A 690 -17.13 -19.27 -39.79
N THR A 691 -18.27 -19.94 -39.93
CA THR A 691 -18.27 -21.34 -40.33
C THR A 691 -17.83 -21.39 -41.79
N ASN A 692 -16.57 -21.78 -42.03
CA ASN A 692 -16.17 -22.24 -43.36
C ASN A 692 -16.90 -23.55 -43.65
N ASN A 693 -18.15 -23.45 -44.08
CA ASN A 693 -18.84 -24.52 -44.78
C ASN A 693 -18.27 -24.59 -46.21
N GLY A 694 -17.08 -25.15 -46.32
CA GLY A 694 -16.44 -25.56 -47.56
C GLY A 694 -15.72 -26.87 -47.31
N GLY A 695 -16.29 -27.99 -47.74
CA GLY A 695 -15.64 -29.29 -47.68
C GLY A 695 -14.33 -29.27 -48.48
N GLY A 696 -13.25 -29.72 -47.86
CA GLY A 696 -11.93 -29.87 -48.47
C GLY A 696 -10.85 -29.72 -47.40
N GLY A 697 -10.26 -30.83 -46.96
CA GLY A 697 -9.47 -30.92 -45.74
C GLY A 697 -8.24 -30.00 -45.63
N SER A 698 -8.07 -29.45 -44.43
CA SER A 698 -6.78 -29.30 -43.75
C SER A 698 -7.06 -29.06 -42.26
N LEU A 699 -6.58 -29.95 -41.40
CA LEU A 699 -6.66 -29.79 -39.95
C LEU A 699 -5.75 -28.63 -39.50
N PRO A 700 -6.21 -27.71 -38.63
CA PRO A 700 -5.31 -26.77 -37.99
C PRO A 700 -4.55 -27.47 -36.86
N LEU A 701 -3.24 -27.23 -36.84
CA LEU A 701 -2.27 -27.76 -35.90
C LEU A 701 -2.50 -27.16 -34.50
N PHE A 702 -3.23 -27.85 -33.64
CA PHE A 702 -3.15 -27.63 -32.19
C PHE A 702 -2.08 -28.56 -31.62
N GLY A 703 -1.07 -27.94 -31.01
CA GLY A 703 0.05 -28.61 -30.37
C GLY A 703 -0.43 -29.47 -29.21
N LEU A 704 -0.40 -30.79 -29.41
CA LEU A 704 -0.37 -31.77 -28.34
C LEU A 704 1.09 -32.20 -28.17
N LEU A 705 1.78 -31.60 -27.20
CA LEU A 705 3.08 -32.07 -26.76
C LEU A 705 2.85 -33.33 -25.91
N ALA A 706 3.05 -34.51 -26.51
CA ALA A 706 3.11 -35.76 -25.77
C ALA A 706 4.40 -36.50 -26.14
N LEU A 707 5.23 -36.67 -25.11
CA LEU A 707 6.38 -37.57 -24.96
C LEU A 707 6.48 -38.69 -26.01
N LEU A 708 7.67 -38.84 -26.60
CA LEU A 708 8.29 -40.16 -26.81
C LEU A 708 9.80 -40.02 -27.05
N LEU A 709 10.56 -40.37 -26.01
CA LEU A 709 11.96 -40.78 -26.11
C LEU A 709 12.09 -42.00 -27.03
N LEU A 710 13.08 -41.99 -27.92
CA LEU A 710 13.69 -43.21 -28.45
C LEU A 710 15.19 -42.99 -28.73
N PRO A 711 16.00 -44.06 -28.69
CA PRO A 711 17.42 -44.02 -28.34
C PRO A 711 18.34 -43.86 -29.55
N LEU A 712 19.49 -43.25 -29.30
CA LEU A 712 20.59 -43.13 -30.25
C LEU A 712 21.38 -44.45 -30.29
N VAL A 713 21.27 -45.19 -31.39
CA VAL A 713 22.30 -46.16 -31.80
C VAL A 713 22.58 -45.98 -33.30
N ARG A 714 23.77 -45.49 -33.63
CA ARG A 714 24.44 -45.80 -34.89
C ARG A 714 25.95 -45.75 -34.72
N ARG A 715 26.57 -46.92 -34.92
CA ARG A 715 28.01 -47.17 -35.12
C ARG A 715 28.38 -47.07 -36.61
N PHE A 716 29.69 -47.08 -36.84
CA PHE A 716 30.50 -47.12 -38.07
C PHE A 716 30.94 -45.73 -38.54
N LYS A 717 32.23 -45.37 -38.55
CA LYS A 717 33.51 -46.10 -38.51
C LYS A 717 34.49 -45.45 -37.53
#